data_AF-A0A1F2V986-F1
#
_entry.id   AF-A0A1F2V986-F1
#
_cell.length_a   1.000
_cell.length_b   1.000
_cell.length_c   1.000
_cell.angle_alpha   90.00
_cell.angle_beta   90.00
_cell.angle_gamma   90.00
#
_symmetry.space_group_name_H-M   'P 1'
#
loop_
_entity.id
_entity.type
_entity.pdbx_description
1 polymer ?
#
loop_
_entity_poly.entity_id
_entity_poly.type
_entity_poly.pdbx_seq_one_letter_code
_entity_poly.pdbx_strand_id
1 'polypeptide(L)'
;MIAAERLDRAGRAYFKIIPFLGVCVLGWALLDLFLRPPSPAWLALAALTVLTGSFTVKIPGLVARLSVSEPFVFAATLWFGPSVGAVTASLDALIMSLWLLPNLKTFHRVVFNVSVLVISIWIASQGFFSLARIDPRAPVYNSLADFVLPLYLFTACSFVLNSGLVAIALSFERKQSAFRIWREQFLWLSLNYFGGASVAAVLVVYAKQMDWAVVGIIVPLLAISYLTFRTTLGRLEDANQHLRELNRLYLSTIETLAMAVDAKDQVTHGHIRRVQRYAVGLADALGLSDEKHIKAIEAAALLHDMGKLAIPEYILNKPGRLTPLEFEKMKLHAGIGADILSSIEFPYPVIPIVRHHHESWDGSGYPDGLKGTEIPLGARILSVVDCFDALTSDRPYRPKLSTREALQVVIARRGSMYDPIVVDTFATNLVQLEETTRDLDPESPTLRQIAELNNPATLSALQTSQNSPTTGQEASIPESWRPRFKGRIENEDLAAASLGLLSGSVPAIGCSVSAVDKDEASLLTVSVAGLVPTEYIGTRTDFGRRISGWVAANKVTALNSPAALDLDRDVGTGGLVSSLACPIESNGQLVGVLALFAGQANAFSSEHQAYAERFSQALAVSFDVQTTTTVESPPYAPAGLDQLLSQAEGTLGWWPVGVIVTRFEGTLDPSGNEQQIFRILRGAVRAEDSLLRIDPGAFLLLLLRSNDDTTREVAARLQEELASSETRAVIEWASVGREPGSDNQAFSSLADAIRQTAQGADGRTRRTTH
;
A
#
# COMPACT_ATOMS: atom_id res chain seq x y z
N MET A 1 15.13 22.73 -18.51
CA MET A 1 15.38 24.02 -17.85
C MET A 1 14.11 24.46 -17.16
N ILE A 2 14.22 24.82 -15.88
CA ILE A 2 13.08 25.23 -15.04
C ILE A 2 12.57 26.61 -15.46
N ALA A 3 11.28 26.90 -15.22
CA ALA A 3 10.73 28.26 -15.36
C ALA A 3 11.60 29.28 -14.60
N ALA A 4 11.91 30.42 -15.23
CA ALA A 4 12.82 31.45 -14.71
C ALA A 4 12.48 31.97 -13.29
N GLU A 5 11.25 31.71 -12.83
CA GLU A 5 10.71 32.06 -11.52
C GLU A 5 11.35 31.32 -10.34
N ARG A 6 11.93 30.13 -10.56
CA ARG A 6 12.57 29.33 -9.47
C ARG A 6 14.08 29.57 -9.30
N LEU A 7 14.69 30.41 -10.13
CA LEU A 7 16.13 30.70 -10.09
C LEU A 7 16.44 31.86 -9.11
N ASP A 8 17.61 31.81 -8.46
CA ASP A 8 18.11 32.90 -7.62
C ASP A 8 18.51 34.14 -8.45
N ARG A 9 18.86 35.26 -7.78
CA ARG A 9 19.20 36.52 -8.48
C ARG A 9 20.41 36.34 -9.42
N ALA A 10 21.41 35.57 -9.01
CA ALA A 10 22.60 35.29 -9.79
C ALA A 10 22.27 34.47 -11.05
N GLY A 11 21.49 33.39 -10.91
CA GLY A 11 21.03 32.58 -12.02
C GLY A 11 20.21 33.38 -13.04
N ARG A 12 19.29 34.25 -12.58
CA ARG A 12 18.52 35.11 -13.50
C ARG A 12 19.39 36.10 -14.26
N ALA A 13 20.42 36.67 -13.64
CA ALA A 13 21.37 37.55 -14.32
C ALA A 13 22.18 36.77 -15.37
N TYR A 14 22.67 35.57 -15.01
CA TYR A 14 23.43 34.69 -15.90
C TYR A 14 22.66 34.33 -17.18
N PHE A 15 21.39 33.91 -17.05
CA PHE A 15 20.53 33.58 -18.19
C PHE A 15 20.09 34.78 -19.04
N LYS A 16 20.44 36.02 -18.65
CA LYS A 16 20.27 37.23 -19.49
C LYS A 16 21.57 37.66 -20.15
N ILE A 17 22.68 37.64 -19.38
CA ILE A 17 23.99 38.11 -19.83
C ILE A 17 24.53 37.23 -20.97
N ILE A 18 24.47 35.91 -20.83
CA ILE A 18 25.04 34.99 -21.84
C ILE A 18 24.31 35.11 -23.18
N PRO A 19 22.96 35.09 -23.25
CA PRO A 19 22.24 35.38 -24.48
C PRO A 19 22.56 36.75 -25.09
N PHE A 20 22.64 37.81 -24.27
CA PHE A 20 22.96 39.15 -24.75
C PHE A 20 24.33 39.21 -25.41
N LEU A 21 25.35 38.68 -24.75
CA LEU A 21 26.71 38.59 -25.31
C LEU A 21 26.71 37.81 -26.62
N GLY A 22 26.06 36.64 -26.66
CA GLY A 22 26.00 35.79 -27.86
C GLY A 22 25.33 36.47 -29.04
N VAL A 23 24.26 37.25 -28.81
CA VAL A 23 23.61 38.05 -29.85
C VAL A 23 24.52 39.18 -30.34
N CYS A 24 25.24 39.87 -29.45
CA CYS A 24 26.23 40.89 -29.85
C CYS A 24 27.35 40.27 -30.70
N VAL A 25 27.87 39.11 -30.30
CA VAL A 25 28.87 38.35 -31.05
C VAL A 25 28.38 38.00 -32.44
N LEU A 26 27.19 37.39 -32.50
CA LEU A 26 26.62 36.95 -33.77
C LEU A 26 26.30 38.13 -34.68
N GLY A 27 25.78 39.23 -34.12
CA GLY A 27 25.52 40.47 -34.85
C GLY A 27 26.80 41.07 -35.43
N TRP A 28 27.90 41.09 -34.67
CA TRP A 28 29.20 41.51 -35.18
C TRP A 28 29.70 40.58 -36.31
N ALA A 29 29.62 39.27 -36.11
CA ALA A 29 30.05 38.29 -37.11
C ALA A 29 29.26 38.41 -38.41
N LEU A 30 27.93 38.59 -38.33
CA LEU A 30 27.06 38.81 -39.50
C LEU A 30 27.38 40.13 -40.21
N LEU A 31 27.66 41.20 -39.47
CA LEU A 31 28.08 42.47 -40.04
C LEU A 31 29.42 42.35 -40.77
N ASP A 32 30.40 41.67 -40.17
CA ASP A 32 31.71 41.41 -40.79
C ASP A 32 31.57 40.58 -42.07
N LEU A 33 30.73 39.53 -42.06
CA LEU A 33 30.41 38.74 -43.26
C LEU A 33 29.71 39.57 -44.35
N PHE A 34 28.78 40.46 -43.97
CA PHE A 34 28.07 41.30 -44.93
C PHE A 34 29.01 42.31 -45.60
N LEU A 35 29.88 42.93 -44.81
CA LEU A 35 30.88 43.87 -45.30
C LEU A 35 31.99 43.18 -46.11
N ARG A 36 32.28 41.91 -45.80
CA ARG A 36 33.39 41.14 -46.38
C ARG A 36 32.94 39.69 -46.59
N PRO A 37 32.27 39.39 -47.71
CA PRO A 37 31.71 38.06 -47.95
C PRO A 37 32.81 36.99 -48.04
N PRO A 38 32.64 35.83 -47.38
CA PRO A 38 33.58 34.73 -47.47
C PRO A 38 33.52 34.06 -48.85
N SER A 39 34.49 33.20 -49.15
CA SER A 39 34.46 32.48 -50.42
C SER A 39 33.24 31.53 -50.50
N PRO A 40 32.71 31.25 -51.71
CA PRO A 40 31.60 30.31 -51.88
C PRO A 40 31.86 28.91 -51.32
N ALA A 41 33.13 28.52 -51.13
CA ALA A 41 33.51 27.23 -50.54
C ALA A 41 33.02 27.09 -49.09
N TRP A 42 32.81 28.20 -48.37
CA TRP A 42 32.18 28.17 -47.04
C TRP A 42 30.78 27.55 -47.07
N LEU A 43 29.99 27.77 -48.12
CA LEU A 43 28.64 27.22 -48.24
C LEU A 43 28.64 25.69 -48.21
N ALA A 44 29.69 25.04 -48.72
CA ALA A 44 29.84 23.59 -48.65
C ALA A 44 30.06 23.11 -47.20
N LEU A 45 30.90 23.80 -46.42
CA LEU A 45 31.09 23.48 -45.00
C LEU A 45 29.85 23.79 -44.17
N ALA A 46 29.14 24.88 -44.46
CA ALA A 46 27.87 25.20 -43.82
C ALA A 46 26.80 24.13 -44.14
N ALA A 47 26.69 23.69 -45.39
CA ALA A 47 25.78 22.61 -45.78
C ALA A 47 26.13 21.27 -45.12
N LEU A 48 27.42 20.92 -45.03
CA LEU A 48 27.88 19.73 -44.30
C LEU A 48 27.58 19.83 -42.81
N THR A 49 27.77 21.01 -42.21
CA THR A 49 27.38 21.29 -40.81
C THR A 49 25.89 21.07 -40.60
N VAL A 50 25.06 21.58 -41.51
CA VAL A 50 23.59 21.42 -41.46
C VAL A 50 23.19 19.95 -41.58
N LEU A 51 23.77 19.25 -42.56
CA LEU A 51 23.48 17.84 -42.83
C LEU A 51 23.90 16.96 -41.65
N THR A 52 25.13 17.14 -41.17
CA THR A 52 25.68 16.35 -40.07
C THR A 52 25.12 16.75 -38.70
N GLY A 53 24.67 17.99 -38.55
CA GLY A 53 24.00 18.55 -37.36
C GLY A 53 22.70 17.84 -36.99
N SER A 54 22.12 17.08 -37.93
CA SER A 54 20.94 16.24 -37.69
C SER A 54 21.28 14.88 -37.02
N PHE A 55 22.52 14.40 -37.18
CA PHE A 55 23.00 13.14 -36.62
C PHE A 55 23.46 13.34 -35.17
N THR A 56 22.48 13.42 -34.29
CA THR A 56 22.70 13.71 -32.87
C THR A 56 22.51 12.50 -31.99
N VAL A 57 23.36 12.33 -30.99
CA VAL A 57 23.22 11.29 -29.95
C VAL A 57 22.86 11.96 -28.62
N LYS A 58 21.81 11.45 -27.97
CA LYS A 58 21.36 11.92 -26.67
C LYS A 58 22.36 11.53 -25.59
N ILE A 59 22.76 12.50 -24.77
CA ILE A 59 23.66 12.25 -23.65
C ILE A 59 22.81 11.82 -22.43
N PRO A 60 23.00 10.62 -21.87
CA PRO A 60 22.29 10.19 -20.67
C PRO A 60 22.53 11.15 -19.50
N GLY A 61 21.47 11.50 -18.76
CA GLY A 61 21.56 12.38 -17.59
C GLY A 61 21.70 13.88 -17.88
N LEU A 62 21.84 14.29 -19.15
CA LEU A 62 21.85 15.68 -19.58
C LEU A 62 20.72 15.94 -20.57
N VAL A 63 20.18 17.15 -20.58
CA VAL A 63 19.23 17.58 -21.62
C VAL A 63 20.01 18.14 -22.81
N ALA A 64 21.03 17.42 -23.25
CA ALA A 64 21.93 17.81 -24.32
C ALA A 64 22.12 16.65 -25.30
N ARG A 65 22.37 16.96 -26.57
CA ARG A 65 22.79 15.99 -27.55
C ARG A 65 24.16 16.38 -28.09
N LEU A 66 24.95 15.38 -28.44
CA LEU A 66 26.22 15.54 -29.13
C LEU A 66 25.99 15.36 -30.63
N SER A 67 26.61 16.22 -31.43
CA SER A 67 26.57 16.15 -32.90
C SER A 67 27.95 15.80 -33.46
N VAL A 68 27.96 15.23 -34.66
CA VAL A 68 29.17 14.90 -35.43
C VAL A 68 29.61 16.07 -36.32
N SER A 69 28.96 17.23 -36.19
CA SER A 69 29.17 18.43 -37.02
C SER A 69 30.34 19.31 -36.57
N GLU A 70 30.88 19.10 -35.37
CA GLU A 70 32.01 19.85 -34.80
C GLU A 70 33.24 19.98 -35.74
N PRO A 71 33.66 18.94 -36.50
CA PRO A 71 34.76 19.07 -37.45
C PRO A 71 34.54 20.14 -38.52
N PHE A 72 33.30 20.31 -38.99
CA PHE A 72 32.97 21.27 -40.05
C PHE A 72 32.89 22.69 -39.51
N VAL A 73 32.38 22.86 -38.28
CA VAL A 73 32.41 24.15 -37.58
C VAL A 73 33.85 24.60 -37.35
N PHE A 74 34.72 23.70 -36.88
CA PHE A 74 36.14 23.99 -36.68
C PHE A 74 36.85 24.26 -38.01
N ALA A 75 36.63 23.46 -39.05
CA ALA A 75 37.21 23.71 -40.37
C ALA A 75 36.79 25.07 -40.96
N ALA A 76 35.51 25.44 -40.85
CA ALA A 76 35.02 26.74 -41.30
C ALA A 76 35.68 27.89 -40.54
N THR A 77 35.86 27.72 -39.22
CA THR A 77 36.52 28.71 -38.35
C THR A 77 38.00 28.88 -38.71
N LEU A 78 38.72 27.78 -38.91
CA LEU A 78 40.16 27.78 -39.17
C LEU A 78 40.50 28.24 -40.59
N TRP A 79 39.60 28.02 -41.56
CA TRP A 79 39.83 28.42 -42.95
C TRP A 79 39.33 29.84 -43.26
N PHE A 80 38.17 30.24 -42.73
CA PHE A 80 37.56 31.52 -43.08
C PHE A 80 37.55 32.53 -41.95
N GLY A 81 38.08 32.16 -40.78
CA GLY A 81 38.26 33.04 -39.65
C GLY A 81 37.12 33.03 -38.63
N PRO A 82 37.27 33.84 -37.55
CA PRO A 82 36.39 33.83 -36.39
C PRO A 82 34.91 34.13 -36.69
N SER A 83 34.63 35.11 -37.56
CA SER A 83 33.25 35.52 -37.88
C SER A 83 32.48 34.41 -38.60
N VAL A 84 33.13 33.75 -39.56
CA VAL A 84 32.54 32.60 -40.28
C VAL A 84 32.35 31.41 -39.35
N GLY A 85 33.30 31.19 -38.45
CA GLY A 85 33.18 30.18 -37.39
C GLY A 85 31.98 30.42 -36.49
N ALA A 86 31.79 31.64 -35.99
CA ALA A 86 30.67 32.04 -35.15
C ALA A 86 29.31 31.84 -35.85
N VAL A 87 29.18 32.23 -37.12
CA VAL A 87 27.95 32.02 -37.90
C VAL A 87 27.69 30.54 -38.13
N THR A 88 28.71 29.76 -38.51
CA THR A 88 28.58 28.31 -38.74
C THR A 88 28.19 27.57 -37.45
N ALA A 89 28.79 27.93 -36.32
CA ALA A 89 28.44 27.43 -35.00
C ALA A 89 26.99 27.78 -34.61
N SER A 90 26.51 28.98 -34.97
CA SER A 90 25.13 29.37 -34.71
C SER A 90 24.12 28.50 -35.48
N LEU A 91 24.42 28.17 -36.74
CA LEU A 91 23.60 27.27 -37.56
C LEU A 91 23.57 25.87 -36.95
N ASP A 92 24.73 25.37 -36.53
CA ASP A 92 24.87 24.07 -35.89
C ASP A 92 24.02 23.95 -34.61
N ALA A 93 24.17 24.90 -33.69
CA ALA A 93 23.40 24.94 -32.45
C ALA A 93 21.89 25.14 -32.69
N LEU A 94 21.52 25.92 -33.72
CA LEU A 94 20.12 26.13 -34.09
C LEU A 94 19.49 24.82 -34.59
N ILE A 95 20.17 24.10 -35.48
CA ILE A 95 19.68 22.84 -36.04
C ILE A 95 19.54 21.79 -34.95
N MET A 96 20.57 21.61 -34.12
CA MET A 96 20.47 20.73 -32.95
C MET A 96 19.26 21.08 -32.09
N SER A 97 19.01 22.38 -31.86
CA SER A 97 17.92 22.84 -31.00
C SER A 97 16.53 22.70 -31.62
N LEU A 98 16.38 22.90 -32.93
CA LEU A 98 15.10 22.81 -33.66
C LEU A 98 14.59 21.36 -33.77
N TRP A 99 15.50 20.40 -33.96
CA TRP A 99 15.15 18.97 -34.01
C TRP A 99 14.83 18.35 -32.65
N LEU A 100 15.17 19.03 -31.54
CA LEU A 100 14.92 18.54 -30.19
C LEU A 100 13.53 18.89 -29.64
N LEU A 101 12.92 19.98 -30.12
CA LEU A 101 11.81 20.65 -29.42
C LEU A 101 10.79 21.21 -30.43
N PRO A 102 9.77 20.44 -30.84
CA PRO A 102 8.70 20.95 -31.71
C PRO A 102 7.81 22.02 -31.05
N ASN A 103 8.01 22.33 -29.75
CA ASN A 103 7.19 23.27 -28.99
C ASN A 103 7.88 24.63 -28.75
N LEU A 104 7.17 25.70 -29.15
CA LEU A 104 7.56 27.13 -29.07
C LEU A 104 7.87 27.66 -27.66
N LYS A 105 7.51 26.93 -26.58
CA LYS A 105 7.77 27.33 -25.18
C LYS A 105 9.26 27.27 -24.78
N THR A 106 10.16 26.95 -25.72
CA THR A 106 11.58 26.68 -25.45
C THR A 106 12.55 27.69 -26.09
N PHE A 107 12.04 28.80 -26.63
CA PHE A 107 12.84 29.80 -27.36
C PHE A 107 14.08 30.30 -26.58
N HIS A 108 13.92 30.64 -25.31
CA HIS A 108 14.99 31.15 -24.45
C HIS A 108 16.15 30.17 -24.32
N ARG A 109 15.86 28.87 -24.39
CA ARG A 109 16.86 27.80 -24.30
C ARG A 109 17.63 27.63 -25.60
N VAL A 110 16.95 27.78 -26.74
CA VAL A 110 17.59 27.78 -28.07
C VAL A 110 18.57 28.95 -28.14
N VAL A 111 18.11 30.16 -27.78
CA VAL A 111 18.95 31.36 -27.77
C VAL A 111 20.16 31.18 -26.83
N PHE A 112 19.96 30.63 -25.64
CA PHE A 112 21.06 30.35 -24.70
C PHE A 112 22.09 29.37 -25.29
N ASN A 113 21.65 28.22 -25.81
CA ASN A 113 22.54 27.21 -26.38
C ASN A 113 23.34 27.75 -27.59
N VAL A 114 22.66 28.46 -28.49
CA VAL A 114 23.29 29.14 -29.63
C VAL A 114 24.34 30.13 -29.13
N SER A 115 23.99 30.95 -28.14
CA SER A 115 24.88 31.97 -27.59
C SER A 115 26.13 31.38 -26.96
N VAL A 116 25.99 30.31 -26.17
CA VAL A 116 27.13 29.64 -25.54
C VAL A 116 28.10 29.12 -26.59
N LEU A 117 27.60 28.43 -27.64
CA LEU A 117 28.47 27.87 -28.67
C LEU A 117 29.15 28.99 -29.48
N VAL A 118 28.40 30.02 -29.88
CA VAL A 118 28.90 31.19 -30.62
C VAL A 118 30.00 31.92 -29.86
N ILE A 119 29.80 32.22 -28.57
CA ILE A 119 30.80 32.87 -27.72
C ILE A 119 32.06 32.00 -27.63
N SER A 120 31.89 30.70 -27.41
CA SER A 120 33.00 29.76 -27.22
C SER A 120 33.89 29.67 -28.45
N ILE A 121 33.28 29.50 -29.63
CA ILE A 121 34.00 29.42 -30.91
C ILE A 121 34.68 30.76 -31.24
N TRP A 122 34.02 31.88 -31.00
CA TRP A 122 34.62 33.18 -31.27
C TRP A 122 35.85 33.43 -30.39
N ILE A 123 35.73 33.30 -29.07
CA ILE A 123 36.84 33.56 -28.14
C ILE A 123 38.01 32.61 -28.44
N ALA A 124 37.73 31.32 -28.62
CA ALA A 124 38.76 30.34 -28.90
C ALA A 124 39.50 30.64 -30.21
N SER A 125 38.78 31.03 -31.27
CA SER A 125 39.39 31.33 -32.58
C SER A 125 40.25 32.58 -32.55
N GLN A 126 39.90 33.61 -31.76
CA GLN A 126 40.78 34.77 -31.57
C GLN A 126 42.12 34.35 -30.95
N GLY A 127 42.08 33.46 -29.94
CA GLY A 127 43.29 32.87 -29.35
C GLY A 127 44.11 32.08 -30.36
N PHE A 128 43.45 31.28 -31.20
CA PHE A 128 44.10 30.51 -32.28
C PHE A 128 44.91 31.42 -33.20
N PHE A 129 44.28 32.41 -33.83
CA PHE A 129 44.94 33.25 -34.84
C PHE A 129 46.02 34.14 -34.24
N SER A 130 45.81 34.63 -33.01
CA SER A 130 46.83 35.39 -32.29
C SER A 130 48.08 34.56 -31.99
N LEU A 131 47.91 33.28 -31.63
CA LEU A 131 49.04 32.40 -31.29
C LEU A 131 49.72 31.84 -32.54
N ALA A 132 48.94 31.48 -33.56
CA ALA A 132 49.45 31.02 -34.84
C ALA A 132 50.18 32.15 -35.61
N ARG A 133 49.96 33.42 -35.23
CA ARG A 133 50.49 34.62 -35.91
C ARG A 133 50.09 34.68 -37.38
N ILE A 134 48.87 34.24 -37.67
CA ILE A 134 48.30 34.16 -39.01
C ILE A 134 47.15 35.15 -39.10
N ASP A 135 47.06 35.89 -40.22
CA ASP A 135 45.90 36.73 -40.48
C ASP A 135 44.66 35.83 -40.67
N PRO A 136 43.60 36.00 -39.85
CA PRO A 136 42.34 35.27 -40.00
C PRO A 136 41.75 35.27 -41.41
N ARG A 137 42.10 36.26 -42.23
CA ARG A 137 41.49 36.51 -43.55
C ARG A 137 42.23 35.85 -44.71
N ALA A 138 43.46 35.42 -44.50
CA ALA A 138 44.24 34.69 -45.48
C ALA A 138 45.10 33.63 -44.77
N PRO A 139 44.48 32.59 -44.18
CA PRO A 139 45.22 31.61 -43.43
C PRO A 139 46.10 30.77 -44.35
N VAL A 140 47.36 31.20 -44.48
CA VAL A 140 48.41 30.44 -45.15
C VAL A 140 49.22 29.74 -44.07
N TYR A 141 48.93 28.47 -43.87
CA TYR A 141 49.69 27.60 -42.97
C TYR A 141 50.97 27.15 -43.66
N ASN A 142 52.12 27.60 -43.15
CA ASN A 142 53.43 27.33 -43.76
C ASN A 142 54.01 25.98 -43.33
N SER A 143 53.64 25.48 -42.14
CA SER A 143 54.07 24.18 -41.62
C SER A 143 53.01 23.55 -40.72
N LEU A 144 53.02 22.22 -40.59
CA LEU A 144 52.18 21.50 -39.63
C LEU A 144 52.57 21.84 -38.18
N ALA A 145 53.86 22.11 -37.92
CA ALA A 145 54.35 22.41 -36.58
C ALA A 145 53.77 23.72 -36.02
N ASP A 146 53.60 24.73 -36.89
CA ASP A 146 53.01 26.03 -36.51
C ASP A 146 51.49 25.97 -36.31
N PHE A 147 50.86 24.87 -36.72
CA PHE A 147 49.40 24.70 -36.71
C PHE A 147 48.90 23.87 -35.52
N VAL A 148 49.65 22.82 -35.13
CA VAL A 148 49.21 21.82 -34.15
C VAL A 148 49.00 22.41 -32.74
N LEU A 149 49.96 23.20 -32.23
CA LEU A 149 49.84 23.78 -30.88
C LEU A 149 48.69 24.80 -30.78
N PRO A 150 48.55 25.77 -31.71
CA PRO A 150 47.37 26.63 -31.75
C PRO A 150 46.06 25.86 -31.85
N LEU A 151 46.01 24.79 -32.66
CA LEU A 151 44.81 23.96 -32.82
C LEU A 151 44.41 23.30 -31.49
N TYR A 152 45.33 22.67 -30.77
CA TYR A 152 45.02 22.04 -29.49
C TYR A 152 44.53 23.05 -28.45
N LEU A 153 45.11 24.26 -28.42
CA LEU A 153 44.69 25.33 -27.53
C LEU A 153 43.32 25.90 -27.92
N PHE A 154 43.04 26.03 -29.22
CA PHE A 154 41.72 26.37 -29.74
C PHE A 154 40.67 25.36 -29.28
N THR A 155 40.96 24.06 -29.42
CA THR A 155 40.05 22.99 -29.03
C THR A 155 39.81 22.97 -27.53
N ALA A 156 40.88 23.07 -26.73
CA ALA A 156 40.77 23.11 -25.27
C ALA A 156 39.96 24.33 -24.80
N CYS A 157 40.22 25.51 -25.37
CA CYS A 157 39.49 26.74 -25.06
C CYS A 157 38.01 26.63 -25.45
N SER A 158 37.72 26.14 -26.67
CA SER A 158 36.36 25.91 -27.15
C SER A 158 35.59 24.93 -26.25
N PHE A 159 36.24 23.83 -25.87
CA PHE A 159 35.66 22.82 -24.98
C PHE A 159 35.35 23.39 -23.59
N VAL A 160 36.34 24.02 -22.94
CA VAL A 160 36.21 24.55 -21.57
C VAL A 160 35.16 25.65 -21.52
N LEU A 161 35.14 26.56 -22.50
CA LEU A 161 34.14 27.63 -22.55
C LEU A 161 32.74 27.06 -22.78
N ASN A 162 32.56 26.19 -23.79
CA ASN A 162 31.24 25.67 -24.12
C ASN A 162 30.66 24.84 -22.98
N SER A 163 31.41 23.82 -22.54
CA SER A 163 30.96 22.92 -21.49
C SER A 163 30.91 23.58 -20.10
N GLY A 164 31.82 24.53 -19.82
CA GLY A 164 31.85 25.28 -18.56
C GLY A 164 30.65 26.21 -18.41
N LEU A 165 30.28 26.96 -19.47
CA LEU A 165 29.11 27.83 -19.46
C LEU A 165 27.80 27.02 -19.30
N VAL A 166 27.72 25.82 -19.90
CA VAL A 166 26.58 24.91 -19.67
C VAL A 166 26.59 24.35 -18.24
N ALA A 167 27.74 23.95 -17.71
CA ALA A 167 27.86 23.42 -16.34
C ALA A 167 27.47 24.46 -15.28
N ILE A 168 27.82 25.74 -15.48
CA ILE A 168 27.37 26.85 -14.64
C ILE A 168 25.85 27.00 -14.73
N ALA A 169 25.27 26.93 -15.93
CA ALA A 169 23.81 26.98 -16.09
C ALA A 169 23.10 25.85 -15.30
N LEU A 170 23.63 24.62 -15.38
CA LEU A 170 23.10 23.46 -14.68
C LEU A 170 23.29 23.52 -13.15
N SER A 171 24.33 24.22 -12.69
CA SER A 171 24.59 24.39 -11.25
C SER A 171 23.46 25.11 -10.54
N PHE A 172 22.88 26.12 -11.20
CA PHE A 172 21.72 26.85 -10.68
C PHE A 172 20.45 25.97 -10.62
N GLU A 173 20.33 24.99 -11.52
CA GLU A 173 19.17 24.08 -11.53
C GLU A 173 19.30 22.96 -10.50
N ARG A 174 20.51 22.41 -10.33
CA ARG A 174 20.77 21.24 -9.49
C ARG A 174 21.25 21.57 -8.08
N LYS A 175 21.48 22.85 -7.76
CA LYS A 175 22.08 23.31 -6.49
C LYS A 175 23.38 22.57 -6.14
N GLN A 176 24.17 22.25 -7.15
CA GLN A 176 25.45 21.54 -7.02
C GLN A 176 26.59 22.41 -7.54
N SER A 177 27.83 22.15 -7.13
CA SER A 177 29.01 22.87 -7.64
C SER A 177 29.15 22.69 -9.16
N ALA A 178 29.28 23.80 -9.89
CA ALA A 178 29.51 23.81 -11.34
C ALA A 178 30.76 23.00 -11.73
N PHE A 179 31.84 23.07 -10.94
CA PHE A 179 33.06 22.31 -11.18
C PHE A 179 32.84 20.80 -11.04
N ARG A 180 32.04 20.38 -10.04
CA ARG A 180 31.69 18.97 -9.86
C ARG A 180 30.90 18.46 -11.07
N ILE A 181 29.87 19.20 -11.49
CA ILE A 181 29.07 18.87 -12.68
C ILE A 181 29.97 18.79 -13.92
N TRP A 182 30.84 19.77 -14.14
CA TRP A 182 31.73 19.81 -15.30
C TRP A 182 32.67 18.60 -15.34
N ARG A 183 33.35 18.30 -14.23
CA ARG A 183 34.29 17.19 -14.12
C ARG A 183 33.61 15.82 -14.33
N GLU A 184 32.43 15.63 -13.76
CA GLU A 184 31.73 14.34 -13.79
C GLU A 184 30.96 14.11 -15.08
N GLN A 185 30.41 15.17 -15.70
CA GLN A 185 29.46 15.03 -16.82
C GLN A 185 30.00 15.47 -18.17
N PHE A 186 31.01 16.35 -18.20
CA PHE A 186 31.50 16.93 -19.46
C PHE A 186 32.95 16.55 -19.80
N LEU A 187 33.81 16.25 -18.82
CA LEU A 187 35.24 16.02 -19.06
C LEU A 187 35.53 14.94 -20.11
N TRP A 188 34.74 13.86 -20.13
CA TRP A 188 34.88 12.76 -21.09
C TRP A 188 34.53 13.16 -22.54
N LEU A 189 33.73 14.23 -22.74
CA LEU A 189 33.38 14.77 -24.06
C LEU A 189 34.57 15.47 -24.73
N SER A 190 35.62 15.79 -23.97
CA SER A 190 36.81 16.44 -24.52
C SER A 190 37.46 15.59 -25.64
N LEU A 191 37.40 14.27 -25.53
CA LEU A 191 37.86 13.33 -26.57
C LEU A 191 37.14 13.56 -27.92
N ASN A 192 35.85 13.90 -27.90
CA ASN A 192 35.11 14.21 -29.13
C ASN A 192 35.60 15.53 -29.76
N TYR A 193 35.84 16.55 -28.94
CA TYR A 193 36.35 17.85 -29.39
C TYR A 193 37.73 17.71 -30.03
N PHE A 194 38.64 16.96 -29.41
CA PHE A 194 39.97 16.70 -29.95
C PHE A 194 39.95 15.80 -31.19
N GLY A 195 39.06 14.81 -31.24
CA GLY A 195 38.80 14.02 -32.44
C GLY A 195 38.31 14.89 -33.60
N GLY A 196 37.32 15.75 -33.34
CA GLY A 196 36.77 16.66 -34.35
C GLY A 196 37.77 17.70 -34.84
N ALA A 197 38.61 18.23 -33.95
CA ALA A 197 39.73 19.11 -34.31
C ALA A 197 40.78 18.44 -35.19
N SER A 198 41.05 17.15 -34.94
CA SER A 198 41.96 16.36 -35.78
C SER A 198 41.40 16.19 -37.20
N VAL A 199 40.10 15.93 -37.33
CA VAL A 199 39.44 15.87 -38.64
C VAL A 199 39.43 17.24 -39.32
N ALA A 200 39.15 18.31 -38.58
CA ALA A 200 39.20 19.68 -39.09
C ALA A 200 40.61 20.05 -39.59
N ALA A 201 41.66 19.64 -38.88
CA ALA A 201 43.05 19.85 -39.29
C ALA A 201 43.34 19.23 -40.66
N VAL A 202 42.93 17.97 -40.86
CA VAL A 202 43.10 17.28 -42.15
C VAL A 202 42.33 18.02 -43.25
N LEU A 203 41.09 18.43 -42.98
CA LEU A 203 40.28 19.21 -43.94
C LEU A 203 40.95 20.53 -44.32
N VAL A 204 41.53 21.27 -43.36
CA VAL A 204 42.16 22.58 -43.60
C VAL A 204 43.54 22.46 -44.26
N VAL A 205 44.30 21.39 -44.00
CA VAL A 205 45.61 21.18 -44.63
C VAL A 205 45.47 20.74 -46.09
N TYR A 206 44.54 19.83 -46.38
CA TYR A 206 44.34 19.28 -47.74
C TYR A 206 43.31 20.05 -48.59
N ALA A 207 42.56 20.94 -47.96
CA ALA A 207 41.81 22.07 -48.51
C ALA A 207 42.19 22.57 -49.92
N LYS A 208 43.47 22.88 -50.13
CA LYS A 208 43.99 23.51 -51.36
C LYS A 208 44.04 22.56 -52.56
N GLN A 209 43.97 21.25 -52.32
CA GLN A 209 43.98 20.17 -53.31
C GLN A 209 42.90 19.16 -52.93
N MET A 210 41.63 19.58 -52.98
CA MET A 210 40.51 18.75 -52.54
C MET A 210 40.32 17.55 -53.47
N ASP A 211 41.08 16.49 -53.20
CA ASP A 211 40.93 15.17 -53.77
C ASP A 211 39.74 14.49 -53.09
N TRP A 212 38.82 13.97 -53.91
CA TRP A 212 37.68 13.18 -53.43
C TRP A 212 38.12 11.98 -52.56
N ALA A 213 39.38 11.54 -52.67
CA ALA A 213 39.99 10.56 -51.79
C ALA A 213 39.94 10.94 -50.29
N VAL A 214 40.12 12.22 -49.93
CA VAL A 214 40.12 12.68 -48.53
C VAL A 214 38.72 12.57 -47.92
N VAL A 215 37.69 12.91 -48.70
CA VAL A 215 36.27 12.75 -48.31
C VAL A 215 35.94 11.27 -48.11
N GLY A 216 36.45 10.40 -48.99
CA GLY A 216 36.31 8.94 -48.90
C GLY A 216 36.90 8.32 -47.63
N ILE A 217 37.87 8.96 -46.98
CA ILE A 217 38.48 8.51 -45.71
C ILE A 217 37.75 9.10 -44.50
N ILE A 218 37.41 10.39 -44.54
CA ILE A 218 36.81 11.09 -43.40
C ILE A 218 35.37 10.65 -43.15
N VAL A 219 34.57 10.47 -44.20
CA VAL A 219 33.15 10.11 -44.04
C VAL A 219 32.96 8.77 -43.32
N PRO A 220 33.65 7.67 -43.69
CA PRO A 220 33.58 6.42 -42.94
C PRO A 220 34.07 6.56 -41.49
N LEU A 221 35.11 7.36 -41.22
CA LEU A 221 35.61 7.57 -39.87
C LEU A 221 34.59 8.30 -38.98
N LEU A 222 33.92 9.33 -39.51
CA LEU A 222 32.83 10.03 -38.82
C LEU A 222 31.62 9.12 -38.62
N ALA A 223 31.29 8.29 -39.61
CA ALA A 223 30.21 7.31 -39.50
C ALA A 223 30.49 6.25 -38.43
N ILE A 224 31.71 5.71 -38.37
CA ILE A 224 32.14 4.76 -37.34
C ILE A 224 32.10 5.44 -35.97
N SER A 225 32.66 6.64 -35.83
CA SER A 225 32.64 7.41 -34.59
C SER A 225 31.20 7.63 -34.09
N TYR A 226 30.30 8.06 -34.98
CA TYR A 226 28.88 8.21 -34.68
C TYR A 226 28.22 6.90 -34.23
N LEU A 227 28.44 5.80 -34.96
CA LEU A 227 27.89 4.49 -34.63
C LEU A 227 28.40 3.98 -33.29
N THR A 228 29.69 4.10 -33.01
CA THR A 228 30.30 3.73 -31.73
C THR A 228 29.75 4.57 -30.58
N PHE A 229 29.61 5.88 -30.78
CA PHE A 229 29.07 6.78 -29.76
C PHE A 229 27.59 6.48 -29.49
N ARG A 230 26.79 6.28 -30.55
CA ARG A 230 25.38 5.90 -30.47
C ARG A 230 25.19 4.58 -29.73
N THR A 231 25.97 3.56 -30.05
CA THR A 231 25.86 2.24 -29.42
C THR A 231 26.31 2.26 -27.95
N THR A 232 27.40 2.97 -27.64
CA THR A 232 27.91 3.08 -26.26
C THR A 232 26.93 3.84 -25.36
N LEU A 233 26.39 4.97 -25.83
CA LEU A 233 25.41 5.73 -25.04
C LEU A 233 24.07 5.01 -24.91
N GLY A 234 23.65 4.27 -25.94
CA GLY A 234 22.47 3.39 -25.85
C GLY A 234 22.61 2.34 -24.74
N ARG A 235 23.73 1.62 -24.71
CA ARG A 235 24.02 0.63 -23.65
C ARG A 235 24.04 1.24 -22.25
N LEU A 236 24.52 2.48 -22.10
CA LEU A 236 24.50 3.18 -20.82
C LEU A 236 23.09 3.56 -20.39
N GLU A 237 22.21 3.94 -21.31
CA GLU A 237 20.81 4.23 -21.00
C GLU A 237 20.08 2.93 -20.61
N ASP A 238 20.30 1.83 -21.35
CA ASP A 238 19.74 0.51 -21.05
C ASP A 238 20.20 -0.01 -19.68
N ALA A 239 21.51 0.08 -19.37
CA ALA A 239 22.04 -0.32 -18.07
C ALA A 239 21.44 0.49 -16.92
N ASN A 240 21.27 1.81 -17.11
CA ASN A 240 20.63 2.67 -16.10
C ASN A 240 19.13 2.41 -15.96
N GLN A 241 18.43 2.00 -17.02
CA GLN A 241 17.04 1.55 -16.93
C GLN A 241 16.95 0.23 -16.17
N HIS A 242 17.80 -0.73 -16.52
CA HIS A 242 17.86 -2.02 -15.86
C HIS A 242 18.16 -1.89 -14.36
N LEU A 243 19.09 -1.03 -13.96
CA LEU A 243 19.36 -0.74 -12.54
C LEU A 243 18.14 -0.14 -11.81
N ARG A 244 17.38 0.72 -12.48
CA ARG A 244 16.14 1.30 -11.91
C ARG A 244 15.05 0.25 -11.76
N GLU A 245 14.90 -0.64 -12.74
CA GLU A 245 13.97 -1.77 -12.66
C GLU A 245 14.36 -2.73 -11.52
N LEU A 246 15.64 -3.08 -11.41
CA LEU A 246 16.14 -3.91 -10.31
C LEU A 246 15.86 -3.26 -8.95
N ASN A 247 16.19 -1.98 -8.77
CA ASN A 247 15.90 -1.26 -7.52
C ASN A 247 14.40 -1.24 -7.20
N ARG A 248 13.54 -1.06 -8.20
CA ARG A 248 12.08 -1.12 -8.03
C ARG A 248 11.64 -2.51 -7.59
N LEU A 249 12.15 -3.56 -8.24
CA LEU A 249 11.86 -4.95 -7.88
C LEU A 249 12.31 -5.24 -6.44
N TYR A 250 13.53 -4.84 -6.06
CA TYR A 250 14.03 -5.00 -4.69
C TYR A 250 13.13 -4.32 -3.67
N LEU A 251 12.74 -3.05 -3.89
CA LEU A 251 11.83 -2.34 -2.97
C LEU A 251 10.46 -3.00 -2.91
N SER A 252 9.90 -3.44 -4.05
CA SER A 252 8.63 -4.18 -4.07
C SER A 252 8.73 -5.52 -3.35
N THR A 253 9.85 -6.24 -3.45
CA THR A 253 10.07 -7.48 -2.70
C THR A 253 10.17 -7.22 -1.21
N ILE A 254 10.93 -6.20 -0.79
CA ILE A 254 11.06 -5.78 0.61
C ILE A 254 9.69 -5.40 1.18
N GLU A 255 8.90 -4.62 0.44
CA GLU A 255 7.54 -4.25 0.81
C GLU A 255 6.62 -5.48 0.90
N THR A 256 6.74 -6.43 -0.04
CA THR A 256 5.96 -7.68 0.01
C THR A 256 6.30 -8.52 1.24
N LEU A 257 7.58 -8.61 1.61
CA LEU A 257 8.01 -9.30 2.83
C LEU A 257 7.48 -8.58 4.08
N ALA A 258 7.57 -7.25 4.13
CA ALA A 258 7.02 -6.45 5.22
C ALA A 258 5.51 -6.67 5.38
N MET A 259 4.76 -6.68 4.28
CA MET A 259 3.32 -6.98 4.29
C MET A 259 3.01 -8.40 4.77
N ALA A 260 3.85 -9.39 4.46
CA ALA A 260 3.69 -10.74 4.98
C ALA A 260 3.88 -10.81 6.51
N VAL A 261 4.77 -9.98 7.07
CA VAL A 261 4.94 -9.85 8.52
C VAL A 261 3.69 -9.22 9.17
N ASP A 262 3.15 -8.14 8.58
CA ASP A 262 1.91 -7.47 9.04
C ASP A 262 0.73 -8.45 9.10
N ALA A 263 0.60 -9.29 8.06
CA ALA A 263 -0.43 -10.31 7.97
C ALA A 263 -0.31 -11.38 9.08
N LYS A 264 0.91 -11.75 9.48
CA LYS A 264 1.17 -12.68 10.59
C LYS A 264 0.80 -12.08 11.96
N ASP A 265 1.01 -10.78 12.14
CA ASP A 265 0.73 -10.03 13.38
C ASP A 265 -0.76 -9.63 13.54
N GLN A 266 -1.62 -10.00 12.59
CA GLN A 266 -3.05 -9.65 12.57
C GLN A 266 -3.35 -8.14 12.75
N VAL A 267 -2.37 -7.29 12.41
CA VAL A 267 -2.53 -5.84 12.42
C VAL A 267 -3.30 -5.43 11.17
N THR A 268 -4.16 -4.41 11.30
CA THR A 268 -4.95 -3.90 10.18
C THR A 268 -4.11 -3.49 8.98
N HIS A 269 -4.56 -3.91 7.80
CA HIS A 269 -3.99 -3.56 6.50
C HIS A 269 -3.60 -2.08 6.40
N GLY A 270 -2.39 -1.84 5.91
CA GLY A 270 -1.86 -0.51 5.61
C GLY A 270 -1.14 0.19 6.77
N HIS A 271 -0.98 -0.47 7.93
CA HIS A 271 -0.20 0.04 9.07
C HIS A 271 1.19 0.50 8.65
N ILE A 272 1.95 -0.39 8.02
CA ILE A 272 3.33 -0.15 7.62
C ILE A 272 3.46 1.10 6.72
N ARG A 273 2.52 1.29 5.80
CA ARG A 273 2.52 2.43 4.87
C ARG A 273 2.13 3.75 5.55
N ARG A 274 1.20 3.71 6.52
CA ARG A 274 0.85 4.90 7.33
C ARG A 274 2.03 5.30 8.22
N VAL A 275 2.65 4.34 8.91
CA VAL A 275 3.85 4.58 9.73
C VAL A 275 4.98 5.18 8.89
N GLN A 276 5.25 4.64 7.70
CA GLN A 276 6.25 5.18 6.79
C GLN A 276 5.97 6.64 6.41
N ARG A 277 4.72 6.98 6.06
CA ARG A 277 4.34 8.36 5.71
C ARG A 277 4.46 9.31 6.87
N TYR A 278 3.95 8.93 8.04
CA TYR A 278 4.09 9.73 9.24
C TYR A 278 5.55 9.95 9.61
N ALA A 279 6.40 8.91 9.52
CA ALA A 279 7.81 8.99 9.83
C ALA A 279 8.56 9.97 8.91
N VAL A 280 8.35 9.86 7.59
CA VAL A 280 9.00 10.73 6.59
C VAL A 280 8.50 12.16 6.70
N GLY A 281 7.19 12.37 6.83
CA GLY A 281 6.62 13.70 7.01
C GLY A 281 7.08 14.37 8.30
N LEU A 282 7.20 13.61 9.40
CA LEU A 282 7.73 14.12 10.66
C LEU A 282 9.24 14.44 10.56
N ALA A 283 10.01 13.63 9.84
CA ALA A 283 11.42 13.93 9.58
C ALA A 283 11.60 15.24 8.80
N ASP A 284 10.75 15.50 7.80
CA ASP A 284 10.76 16.75 7.05
C ASP A 284 10.35 17.95 7.95
N ALA A 285 9.32 17.78 8.77
CA ALA A 285 8.89 18.80 9.73
C ALA A 285 9.96 19.12 10.81
N LEU A 286 10.79 18.15 11.17
CA LEU A 286 11.95 18.33 12.05
C LEU A 286 13.15 19.01 11.35
N GLY A 287 13.05 19.29 10.05
CA GLY A 287 14.07 19.99 9.27
C GLY A 287 15.24 19.10 8.82
N LEU A 288 15.05 17.77 8.74
CA LEU A 288 16.08 16.89 8.20
C LEU A 288 16.29 17.15 6.71
N SER A 289 17.48 17.59 6.33
CA SER A 289 17.84 17.83 4.92
C SER A 289 18.73 16.75 4.30
N ASP A 290 19.25 15.82 5.09
CA ASP A 290 20.10 14.74 4.59
C ASP A 290 19.26 13.61 4.00
N GLU A 291 19.31 13.49 2.68
CA GLU A 291 18.60 12.48 1.89
C GLU A 291 18.89 11.05 2.37
N LYS A 292 20.11 10.76 2.85
CA LYS A 292 20.45 9.42 3.35
C LYS A 292 19.70 9.09 4.63
N HIS A 293 19.55 10.05 5.53
CA HIS A 293 18.83 9.85 6.79
C HIS A 293 17.32 9.69 6.54
N ILE A 294 16.74 10.47 5.62
CA ILE A 294 15.33 10.33 5.24
C ILE A 294 15.07 8.93 4.65
N LYS A 295 15.91 8.47 3.72
CA LYS A 295 15.80 7.12 3.15
C LYS A 295 15.97 6.02 4.19
N ALA A 296 16.84 6.23 5.18
CA ALA A 296 16.99 5.29 6.29
C ALA A 296 15.72 5.19 7.14
N ILE A 297 15.08 6.33 7.45
CA ILE A 297 13.80 6.37 8.17
C ILE A 297 12.69 5.72 7.37
N GLU A 298 12.60 6.02 6.08
CA GLU A 298 11.60 5.44 5.16
C GLU A 298 11.71 3.92 5.08
N ALA A 299 12.94 3.39 4.93
CA ALA A 299 13.18 1.96 4.88
C ALA A 299 13.00 1.29 6.25
N ALA A 300 13.44 1.93 7.34
CA ALA A 300 13.28 1.39 8.67
C ALA A 300 11.81 1.36 9.10
N ALA A 301 11.00 2.35 8.72
CA ALA A 301 9.55 2.34 8.96
C ALA A 301 8.88 1.12 8.32
N LEU A 302 9.30 0.74 7.12
CA LEU A 302 8.80 -0.43 6.41
C LEU A 302 9.21 -1.76 7.09
N LEU A 303 10.36 -1.78 7.77
CA LEU A 303 11.04 -3.02 8.19
C LEU A 303 11.18 -3.17 9.71
N HIS A 304 10.71 -2.21 10.50
CA HIS A 304 10.94 -2.16 11.95
C HIS A 304 10.50 -3.45 12.67
N ASP A 305 9.44 -4.06 12.18
CA ASP A 305 8.83 -5.25 12.75
C ASP A 305 9.29 -6.58 12.12
N MET A 306 10.29 -6.58 11.23
CA MET A 306 10.74 -7.79 10.54
C MET A 306 11.10 -8.95 11.48
N GLY A 307 11.58 -8.64 12.69
CA GLY A 307 11.90 -9.66 13.69
C GLY A 307 10.69 -10.40 14.28
N LYS A 308 9.45 -9.91 14.09
CA LYS A 308 8.22 -10.63 14.50
C LYS A 308 8.06 -11.99 13.81
N LEU A 309 8.78 -12.21 12.70
CA LEU A 309 8.91 -13.54 12.09
C LEU A 309 9.41 -14.61 13.07
N ALA A 310 10.34 -14.25 13.96
CA ALA A 310 10.91 -15.17 14.95
C ALA A 310 10.08 -15.31 16.24
N ILE A 311 9.02 -14.52 16.40
CA ILE A 311 8.14 -14.58 17.57
C ILE A 311 7.06 -15.66 17.34
N PRO A 312 6.84 -16.58 18.31
CA PRO A 312 5.78 -17.58 18.23
C PRO A 312 4.38 -16.95 18.15
N GLU A 313 3.49 -17.53 17.33
CA GLU A 313 2.14 -17.00 17.09
C GLU A 313 1.28 -16.89 18.35
N TYR A 314 1.38 -17.86 19.28
CA TYR A 314 0.63 -17.82 20.54
C TYR A 314 1.05 -16.66 21.46
N ILE A 315 2.25 -16.09 21.27
CA ILE A 315 2.70 -14.87 21.97
C ILE A 315 2.26 -13.64 21.19
N LEU A 316 2.45 -13.66 19.87
CA LEU A 316 2.14 -12.54 18.97
C LEU A 316 0.65 -12.19 18.99
N ASN A 317 -0.21 -13.21 18.91
CA ASN A 317 -1.67 -13.07 18.77
C ASN A 317 -2.43 -13.30 20.08
N LYS A 318 -1.79 -13.15 21.24
CA LYS A 318 -2.42 -13.38 22.56
C LYS A 318 -3.46 -12.30 22.88
N PRO A 319 -4.74 -12.63 23.14
CA PRO A 319 -5.80 -11.67 23.47
C PRO A 319 -5.73 -11.27 24.94
N GLY A 320 -4.79 -10.39 25.26
CA GLY A 320 -4.63 -9.89 26.62
C GLY A 320 -3.20 -9.47 26.92
N ARG A 321 -2.87 -9.38 28.21
CA ARG A 321 -1.52 -9.04 28.64
C ARG A 321 -0.58 -10.23 28.47
N LEU A 322 0.61 -9.96 27.97
CA LEU A 322 1.72 -10.91 27.99
C LEU A 322 2.19 -11.09 29.44
N THR A 323 2.52 -12.32 29.81
CA THR A 323 3.26 -12.62 31.03
C THR A 323 4.67 -12.01 30.93
N PRO A 324 5.37 -11.79 32.05
CA PRO A 324 6.73 -11.25 32.01
C PRO A 324 7.68 -12.06 31.10
N LEU A 325 7.60 -13.39 31.14
CA LEU A 325 8.42 -14.27 30.31
C LEU A 325 8.07 -14.17 28.81
N GLU A 326 6.77 -14.10 28.48
CA GLU A 326 6.31 -13.88 27.10
C GLU A 326 6.74 -12.51 26.58
N PHE A 327 6.71 -11.48 27.44
CA PHE A 327 7.16 -10.14 27.09
C PHE A 327 8.67 -10.10 26.84
N GLU A 328 9.50 -10.78 27.65
CA GLU A 328 10.94 -10.93 27.36
C GLU A 328 11.19 -11.60 26.01
N LYS A 329 10.39 -12.59 25.62
CA LYS A 329 10.46 -13.17 24.28
C LYS A 329 10.03 -12.19 23.20
N MET A 330 8.95 -11.41 23.43
CA MET A 330 8.48 -10.40 22.48
C MET A 330 9.56 -9.35 22.19
N LYS A 331 10.30 -8.87 23.20
CA LYS A 331 11.38 -7.87 23.04
C LYS A 331 12.46 -8.28 22.04
N LEU A 332 12.68 -9.59 21.86
CA LEU A 332 13.71 -10.11 20.96
C LEU A 332 13.51 -9.69 19.50
N HIS A 333 12.30 -9.35 19.07
CA HIS A 333 12.04 -8.99 17.67
C HIS A 333 12.87 -7.77 17.23
N ALA A 334 13.14 -6.81 18.11
CA ALA A 334 13.92 -5.63 17.75
C ALA A 334 15.38 -6.00 17.40
N GLY A 335 16.00 -6.86 18.22
CA GLY A 335 17.34 -7.38 17.98
C GLY A 335 17.39 -8.32 16.77
N ILE A 336 16.48 -9.30 16.70
CA ILE A 336 16.42 -10.26 15.60
C ILE A 336 16.13 -9.57 14.26
N GLY A 337 15.26 -8.57 14.25
CA GLY A 337 14.97 -7.78 13.05
C GLY A 337 16.23 -7.07 12.55
N ALA A 338 17.01 -6.48 13.45
CA ALA A 338 18.30 -5.88 13.12
C ALA A 338 19.30 -6.92 12.57
N ASP A 339 19.36 -8.11 13.17
CA ASP A 339 20.25 -9.20 12.74
C ASP A 339 19.87 -9.74 11.36
N ILE A 340 18.58 -9.94 11.08
CA ILE A 340 18.08 -10.34 9.75
C ILE A 340 18.50 -9.29 8.70
N LEU A 341 18.26 -8.01 9.00
CA LEU A 341 18.58 -6.90 8.12
C LEU A 341 20.08 -6.66 7.95
N SER A 342 20.92 -7.14 8.88
CA SER A 342 22.38 -6.99 8.79
C SER A 342 23.00 -7.71 7.60
N SER A 343 22.28 -8.68 7.01
CA SER A 343 22.69 -9.36 5.78
C SER A 343 22.51 -8.50 4.52
N ILE A 344 21.86 -7.34 4.63
CA ILE A 344 21.60 -6.42 3.52
C ILE A 344 22.55 -5.22 3.63
N GLU A 345 23.29 -4.96 2.56
CA GLU A 345 24.17 -3.79 2.44
C GLU A 345 23.37 -2.52 2.09
N PHE A 346 22.68 -1.95 3.07
CA PHE A 346 21.98 -0.68 2.87
C PHE A 346 22.98 0.48 2.66
N PRO A 347 22.75 1.38 1.68
CA PRO A 347 23.62 2.55 1.47
C PRO A 347 23.41 3.67 2.52
N TYR A 348 22.57 3.42 3.52
CA TYR A 348 22.15 4.33 4.58
C TYR A 348 21.80 3.55 5.87
N PRO A 349 21.81 4.18 7.07
CA PRO A 349 21.82 3.46 8.35
C PRO A 349 20.43 2.98 8.81
N VAL A 350 19.91 1.91 8.18
CA VAL A 350 18.61 1.30 8.53
C VAL A 350 18.67 0.50 9.84
N ILE A 351 19.70 -0.35 9.98
CA ILE A 351 19.82 -1.32 11.08
C ILE A 351 19.75 -0.66 12.46
N PRO A 352 20.45 0.47 12.73
CA PRO A 352 20.35 1.14 14.03
C PRO A 352 18.95 1.69 14.32
N ILE A 353 18.19 2.06 13.30
CA ILE A 353 16.82 2.57 13.50
C ILE A 353 15.90 1.42 13.88
N VAL A 354 15.98 0.29 13.16
CA VAL A 354 15.18 -0.91 13.43
C VAL A 354 15.53 -1.53 14.78
N ARG A 355 16.80 -1.58 15.17
CA ARG A 355 17.19 -2.16 16.47
C ARG A 355 16.59 -1.42 17.66
N HIS A 356 16.51 -0.09 17.58
CA HIS A 356 16.24 0.77 18.74
C HIS A 356 14.86 1.44 18.72
N HIS A 357 13.94 1.02 17.84
CA HIS A 357 12.61 1.65 17.72
C HIS A 357 11.72 1.49 18.96
N HIS A 358 12.10 0.61 19.90
CA HIS A 358 11.48 0.43 21.21
C HIS A 358 12.32 0.93 22.40
N GLU A 359 13.40 1.66 22.14
CA GLU A 359 14.09 2.40 23.19
C GLU A 359 13.20 3.53 23.72
N SER A 360 13.31 3.80 25.02
CA SER A 360 12.55 4.87 25.68
C SER A 360 13.47 6.02 26.02
N TRP A 361 12.97 7.25 25.90
CA TRP A 361 13.77 8.46 26.15
C TRP A 361 14.48 8.48 27.52
N ASP A 362 13.87 7.91 28.56
CA ASP A 362 14.42 7.76 29.90
C ASP A 362 15.35 6.53 30.09
N GLY A 363 15.47 5.69 29.07
CA GLY A 363 16.23 4.43 29.00
C GLY A 363 15.62 3.25 29.74
N SER A 364 14.31 3.27 29.96
CA SER A 364 13.56 2.07 30.39
C SER A 364 13.20 1.11 29.25
N GLY A 365 13.57 1.47 28.01
CA GLY A 365 13.28 0.70 26.80
C GLY A 365 14.24 -0.47 26.56
N TYR A 366 14.16 -1.03 25.36
CA TYR A 366 14.94 -2.20 24.94
C TYR A 366 15.34 -2.07 23.45
N PRO A 367 16.35 -2.84 22.97
CA PRO A 367 17.11 -3.90 23.64
C PRO A 367 18.30 -3.46 24.48
N ASP A 368 18.84 -2.26 24.26
CA ASP A 368 20.15 -1.83 24.80
C ASP A 368 20.01 -0.79 25.93
N GLY A 369 18.82 -0.23 26.15
CA GLY A 369 18.53 0.68 27.27
C GLY A 369 19.10 2.10 27.06
N LEU A 370 19.19 2.53 25.80
CA LEU A 370 19.77 3.81 25.40
C LEU A 370 18.94 4.99 25.94
N LYS A 371 19.60 6.12 26.26
CA LYS A 371 18.95 7.29 26.85
C LYS A 371 19.05 8.54 25.97
N GLY A 372 17.96 9.29 25.91
CA GLY A 372 17.90 10.58 25.25
C GLY A 372 18.43 10.54 23.81
N THR A 373 19.49 11.30 23.55
CA THR A 373 20.09 11.46 22.22
C THR A 373 20.99 10.30 21.79
N GLU A 374 21.28 9.34 22.67
CA GLU A 374 21.95 8.08 22.29
C GLU A 374 21.08 7.25 21.34
N ILE A 375 19.76 7.40 21.45
CA ILE A 375 18.79 6.77 20.56
C ILE A 375 18.87 7.45 19.17
N PRO A 376 19.07 6.69 18.08
CA PRO A 376 19.06 7.25 16.73
C PRO A 376 17.79 8.06 16.46
N LEU A 377 17.92 9.22 15.81
CA LEU A 377 16.77 10.11 15.58
C LEU A 377 15.64 9.41 14.81
N GLY A 378 15.97 8.56 13.85
CA GLY A 378 14.98 7.76 13.15
C GLY A 378 14.19 6.81 14.07
N ALA A 379 14.84 6.22 15.08
CA ALA A 379 14.18 5.35 16.05
C ALA A 379 13.25 6.14 16.98
N ARG A 380 13.68 7.35 17.39
CA ARG A 380 12.85 8.29 18.16
C ARG A 380 11.60 8.70 17.39
N ILE A 381 11.74 8.99 16.09
CA ILE A 381 10.62 9.26 15.18
C ILE A 381 9.68 8.05 15.12
N LEU A 382 10.20 6.86 14.79
CA LEU A 382 9.41 5.64 14.65
C LEU A 382 8.62 5.30 15.91
N SER A 383 9.24 5.39 17.10
CA SER A 383 8.58 5.08 18.38
C SER A 383 7.29 5.87 18.61
N VAL A 384 7.24 7.12 18.12
CA VAL A 384 6.07 8.01 18.24
C VAL A 384 5.02 7.65 17.20
N VAL A 385 5.42 7.52 15.93
CA VAL A 385 4.47 7.27 14.83
C VAL A 385 3.88 5.86 14.85
N ASP A 386 4.67 4.85 15.24
CA ASP A 386 4.20 3.48 15.43
C ASP A 386 3.18 3.42 16.58
N CYS A 387 3.48 4.04 17.73
CA CYS A 387 2.52 4.12 18.83
C CYS A 387 1.23 4.83 18.40
N PHE A 388 1.34 5.96 17.70
CA PHE A 388 0.16 6.69 17.26
C PHE A 388 -0.70 5.86 16.29
N ASP A 389 -0.10 5.26 15.25
CA ASP A 389 -0.83 4.43 14.29
C ASP A 389 -1.46 3.21 14.98
N ALA A 390 -0.74 2.58 15.90
CA ALA A 390 -1.24 1.47 16.70
C ALA A 390 -2.45 1.87 17.55
N LEU A 391 -2.53 3.12 18.05
CA LEU A 391 -3.65 3.65 18.82
C LEU A 391 -4.86 4.01 17.95
N THR A 392 -4.63 4.50 16.73
CA THR A 392 -5.69 4.92 15.79
C THR A 392 -6.16 3.83 14.83
N SER A 393 -5.62 2.62 14.96
CA SER A 393 -5.98 1.46 14.14
C SER A 393 -6.84 0.44 14.91
N ASP A 394 -7.78 -0.18 14.21
CA ASP A 394 -8.61 -1.25 14.77
C ASP A 394 -7.75 -2.51 14.97
N ARG A 395 -7.92 -3.20 16.09
CA ARG A 395 -7.23 -4.48 16.36
C ARG A 395 -8.26 -5.54 16.75
N PRO A 396 -8.01 -6.84 16.50
CA PRO A 396 -8.98 -7.91 16.78
C PRO A 396 -9.56 -7.90 18.21
N TYR A 397 -8.80 -7.38 19.18
CA TYR A 397 -9.17 -7.33 20.60
C TYR A 397 -9.40 -5.91 21.13
N ARG A 398 -9.32 -4.86 20.29
CA ARG A 398 -9.48 -3.47 20.72
C ARG A 398 -9.94 -2.55 19.58
N PRO A 399 -11.03 -1.80 19.72
CA PRO A 399 -11.40 -0.77 18.75
C PRO A 399 -10.35 0.36 18.73
N LYS A 400 -10.23 1.06 17.59
CA LYS A 400 -9.36 2.24 17.50
C LYS A 400 -9.80 3.37 18.43
N LEU A 401 -8.83 4.16 18.89
CA LEU A 401 -9.08 5.44 19.56
C LEU A 401 -9.30 6.55 18.54
N SER A 402 -9.96 7.63 18.95
CA SER A 402 -9.99 8.84 18.13
C SER A 402 -8.58 9.46 18.04
N THR A 403 -8.29 10.18 16.95
CA THR A 403 -7.04 10.93 16.76
C THR A 403 -6.66 11.75 18.00
N ARG A 404 -7.66 12.42 18.61
CA ARG A 404 -7.46 13.25 19.79
C ARG A 404 -7.04 12.45 21.02
N GLU A 405 -7.70 11.33 21.28
CA GLU A 405 -7.36 10.45 22.41
C GLU A 405 -5.99 9.81 22.23
N ALA A 406 -5.69 9.34 21.01
CA ALA A 406 -4.39 8.77 20.67
C ALA A 406 -3.26 9.79 20.88
N LEU A 407 -3.45 11.04 20.42
CA LEU A 407 -2.49 12.12 20.63
C LEU A 407 -2.29 12.42 22.13
N GLN A 408 -3.36 12.42 22.93
CA GLN A 408 -3.23 12.64 24.38
C GLN A 408 -2.39 11.54 25.05
N VAL A 409 -2.51 10.28 24.63
CA VAL A 409 -1.67 9.18 25.14
C VAL A 409 -0.20 9.40 24.79
N VAL A 410 0.10 9.83 23.56
CA VAL A 410 1.46 10.13 23.12
C VAL A 410 2.04 11.31 23.91
N ILE A 411 1.27 12.39 24.10
CA ILE A 411 1.68 13.56 24.88
C ILE A 411 1.92 13.19 26.35
N ALA A 412 1.11 12.32 26.94
CA ALA A 412 1.27 11.88 28.33
C ALA A 412 2.59 11.11 28.57
N ARG A 413 3.21 10.58 27.52
CA ARG A 413 4.48 9.83 27.55
C ARG A 413 5.69 10.66 27.09
N ARG A 414 5.47 11.96 26.84
CA ARG A 414 6.51 12.92 26.44
C ARG A 414 7.58 13.06 27.52
N GLY A 415 8.84 12.89 27.16
CA GLY A 415 9.98 13.03 28.07
C GLY A 415 10.25 11.83 28.98
N SER A 416 9.42 10.78 28.93
CA SER A 416 9.70 9.48 29.54
C SER A 416 9.92 8.42 28.48
N MET A 417 8.89 8.07 27.71
CA MET A 417 9.04 7.11 26.61
C MET A 417 9.49 7.79 25.31
N TYR A 418 8.96 8.98 25.02
CA TYR A 418 9.17 9.63 23.73
C TYR A 418 9.97 10.93 23.84
N ASP A 419 10.76 11.21 22.81
CA ASP A 419 11.52 12.45 22.69
C ASP A 419 10.57 13.67 22.71
N PRO A 420 10.76 14.63 23.64
CA PRO A 420 9.95 15.84 23.72
C PRO A 420 9.82 16.61 22.40
N ILE A 421 10.91 16.76 21.66
CA ILE A 421 10.95 17.55 20.42
C ILE A 421 10.16 16.84 19.32
N VAL A 422 10.30 15.51 19.24
CA VAL A 422 9.58 14.70 18.25
C VAL A 422 8.07 14.74 18.52
N VAL A 423 7.65 14.59 19.78
CA VAL A 423 6.23 14.66 20.17
C VAL A 423 5.64 16.04 19.88
N ASP A 424 6.34 17.12 20.25
CA ASP A 424 5.85 18.49 20.05
C ASP A 424 5.71 18.82 18.55
N THR A 425 6.68 18.38 17.74
CA THR A 425 6.65 18.57 16.29
C THR A 425 5.53 17.74 15.66
N PHE A 426 5.34 16.49 16.10
CA PHE A 426 4.26 15.63 15.63
C PHE A 426 2.89 16.23 15.97
N ALA A 427 2.69 16.68 17.21
CA ALA A 427 1.43 17.29 17.65
C ALA A 427 1.09 18.57 16.86
N THR A 428 2.10 19.39 16.56
CA THR A 428 1.91 20.64 15.81
C THR A 428 1.56 20.40 14.34
N ASN A 429 2.12 19.34 13.73
CA ASN A 429 1.97 19.06 12.30
C ASN A 429 0.94 17.95 11.99
N LEU A 430 0.26 17.40 13.00
CA LEU A 430 -0.60 16.22 12.85
C LEU A 430 -1.66 16.38 11.74
N VAL A 431 -2.31 17.54 11.65
CA VAL A 431 -3.35 17.80 10.64
C VAL A 431 -2.79 17.66 9.21
N GLN A 432 -1.64 18.30 8.95
CA GLN A 432 -0.99 18.25 7.64
C GLN A 432 -0.49 16.83 7.31
N LEU A 433 0.02 16.11 8.31
CA LEU A 433 0.47 14.73 8.17
C LEU A 433 -0.70 13.78 7.88
N GLU A 434 -1.85 13.97 8.52
CA GLU A 434 -3.07 13.20 8.27
C GLU A 434 -3.61 13.45 6.86
N GLU A 435 -3.67 14.70 6.40
CA GLU A 435 -4.09 15.05 5.02
C GLU A 435 -3.21 14.35 3.98
N THR A 436 -1.89 14.43 4.17
CA THR A 436 -0.92 13.77 3.28
C THR A 436 -1.08 12.24 3.29
N THR A 437 -1.61 11.66 4.36
CA THR A 437 -1.80 10.21 4.51
C THR A 437 -3.17 9.75 3.96
N ARG A 438 -4.17 10.63 3.87
CA ARG A 438 -5.56 10.33 3.49
C ARG A 438 -5.77 10.17 1.97
N ASP A 439 -4.92 10.79 1.15
CA ASP A 439 -5.01 10.81 -0.34
C ASP A 439 -4.50 9.53 -1.05
N LEU A 440 -4.49 8.38 -0.37
CA LEU A 440 -4.15 7.11 -1.01
C LEU A 440 -5.25 6.08 -0.85
N ASP A 441 -5.79 5.62 -1.98
CA ASP A 441 -6.58 4.40 -2.06
C ASP A 441 -5.80 3.20 -1.47
N PRO A 442 -6.37 2.46 -0.51
CA PRO A 442 -5.94 1.12 -0.18
C PRO A 442 -6.65 0.19 -1.19
N GLU A 443 -5.97 -0.50 -2.09
CA GLU A 443 -5.56 -1.87 -1.85
C GLU A 443 -4.91 -2.42 -3.13
N SER A 444 -3.81 -3.15 -2.98
CA SER A 444 -3.44 -4.14 -4.00
C SER A 444 -4.50 -5.25 -3.97
N PRO A 445 -5.05 -5.71 -5.11
CA PRO A 445 -5.99 -6.83 -5.16
C PRO A 445 -5.43 -8.12 -4.53
N THR A 446 -4.10 -8.27 -4.49
CA THR A 446 -3.41 -9.36 -3.80
C THR A 446 -3.54 -9.27 -2.28
N LEU A 447 -3.59 -8.05 -1.72
CA LEU A 447 -3.75 -7.85 -0.28
C LEU A 447 -5.16 -8.18 0.19
N ARG A 448 -6.19 -7.89 -0.63
CA ARG A 448 -7.56 -8.39 -0.39
C ARG A 448 -7.59 -9.90 -0.33
N GLN A 449 -6.93 -10.59 -1.27
CA GLN A 449 -6.88 -12.04 -1.29
C GLN A 449 -6.14 -12.65 -0.09
N ILE A 450 -5.01 -12.05 0.35
CA ILE A 450 -4.30 -12.51 1.55
C ILE A 450 -5.14 -12.27 2.82
N ALA A 451 -5.83 -11.13 2.90
CA ALA A 451 -6.77 -10.83 3.98
C ALA A 451 -7.91 -11.85 4.05
N GLU A 452 -8.47 -12.21 2.89
CA GLU A 452 -9.53 -13.21 2.75
C GLU A 452 -9.03 -14.62 3.09
N LEU A 453 -7.78 -14.96 2.79
CA LEU A 453 -7.18 -16.26 3.14
C LEU A 453 -6.87 -16.40 4.63
N ASN A 454 -6.55 -15.30 5.33
CA ASN A 454 -6.39 -15.26 6.78
C ASN A 454 -7.74 -15.14 7.53
N ASN A 455 -8.87 -15.20 6.82
CA ASN A 455 -10.17 -15.29 7.44
C ASN A 455 -10.26 -16.64 8.20
N PRO A 456 -10.66 -16.65 9.49
CA PRO A 456 -10.81 -17.87 10.26
C PRO A 456 -11.70 -18.94 9.58
N ALA A 457 -12.67 -18.53 8.75
CA ALA A 457 -13.48 -19.45 7.95
C ALA A 457 -12.67 -20.31 6.95
N THR A 458 -11.55 -19.79 6.44
CA THR A 458 -10.67 -20.47 5.46
C THR A 458 -9.58 -21.29 6.14
N LEU A 459 -9.12 -20.86 7.33
CA LEU A 459 -8.13 -21.58 8.15
C LEU A 459 -8.70 -22.85 8.80
N SER A 460 -9.99 -22.86 9.16
CA SER A 460 -10.68 -24.07 9.62
C SER A 460 -10.66 -25.21 8.60
N ALA A 461 -10.53 -24.91 7.30
CA ALA A 461 -10.42 -25.92 6.25
C ALA A 461 -9.00 -26.51 6.09
N LEU A 462 -7.97 -25.88 6.66
CA LEU A 462 -6.55 -26.27 6.48
C LEU A 462 -5.91 -26.88 7.74
N GLN A 463 -6.49 -26.66 8.93
CA GLN A 463 -5.92 -27.09 10.22
C GLN A 463 -6.22 -28.55 10.63
N THR A 464 -6.88 -29.35 9.78
CA THR A 464 -7.10 -30.79 10.04
C THR A 464 -5.85 -31.66 9.88
N SER A 465 -4.69 -31.08 9.59
CA SER A 465 -3.42 -31.81 9.49
C SER A 465 -2.34 -31.10 10.31
N GLN A 466 -1.80 -31.82 11.30
CA GLN A 466 -0.70 -31.43 12.20
C GLN A 466 -1.11 -30.75 13.51
N ASN A 467 -1.42 -31.57 14.51
CA ASN A 467 -0.67 -31.56 15.77
C ASN A 467 -0.95 -32.83 16.59
N SER A 468 0.12 -33.55 16.93
CA SER A 468 0.11 -34.68 17.87
C SER A 468 0.18 -34.17 19.31
N PRO A 469 -0.50 -34.81 20.29
CA PRO A 469 -0.50 -34.34 21.66
C PRO A 469 0.79 -34.72 22.39
N THR A 470 1.42 -33.75 23.04
CA THR A 470 2.42 -33.97 24.08
C THR A 470 1.74 -34.55 25.32
N THR A 471 2.21 -35.74 25.70
CA THR A 471 1.88 -36.49 26.91
C THR A 471 2.27 -35.71 28.17
N GLY A 472 1.26 -35.18 28.89
CA GLY A 472 1.37 -34.64 30.24
C GLY A 472 0.54 -35.49 31.20
N GLN A 473 1.17 -35.95 32.28
CA GLN A 473 0.67 -36.94 33.24
C GLN A 473 -0.75 -36.65 33.78
N GLU A 474 -1.61 -37.68 33.74
CA GLU A 474 -2.92 -37.72 34.41
C GLU A 474 -2.76 -37.51 35.92
N ALA A 475 -3.07 -36.30 36.39
CA ALA A 475 -3.30 -36.03 37.81
C ALA A 475 -4.80 -36.23 38.10
N SER A 476 -5.09 -37.12 39.05
CA SER A 476 -6.43 -37.61 39.41
C SER A 476 -7.43 -36.49 39.74
N ILE A 477 -8.57 -36.50 39.03
CA ILE A 477 -9.79 -35.73 39.33
C ILE A 477 -10.22 -35.98 40.78
N PRO A 478 -10.53 -34.95 41.59
CA PRO A 478 -11.06 -35.12 42.94
C PRO A 478 -12.31 -36.03 42.95
N GLU A 479 -12.32 -37.05 43.80
CA GLU A 479 -13.41 -38.05 43.89
C GLU A 479 -14.78 -37.42 44.23
N SER A 480 -14.79 -36.21 44.77
CA SER A 480 -16.01 -35.43 45.07
C SER A 480 -16.76 -34.92 43.83
N TRP A 481 -16.11 -34.86 42.65
CA TRP A 481 -16.72 -34.34 41.42
C TRP A 481 -17.42 -35.44 40.61
N ARG A 482 -16.92 -36.69 40.66
CA ARG A 482 -17.43 -37.83 39.87
C ARG A 482 -18.90 -38.22 40.10
N PRO A 483 -19.48 -38.13 41.32
CA PRO A 483 -20.87 -38.53 41.53
C PRO A 483 -21.91 -37.51 41.03
N ARG A 484 -21.54 -36.23 40.83
CA ARG A 484 -22.47 -35.15 40.51
C ARG A 484 -22.72 -34.94 39.02
N PHE A 485 -21.82 -35.41 38.16
CA PHE A 485 -21.95 -35.35 36.70
C PHE A 485 -22.48 -36.66 36.08
N LYS A 486 -22.83 -37.67 36.92
CA LYS A 486 -23.43 -38.94 36.49
C LYS A 486 -24.95 -38.90 36.28
N GLY A 487 -25.60 -37.80 36.67
CA GLY A 487 -27.04 -37.57 36.46
C GLY A 487 -27.26 -36.52 35.38
N ARG A 488 -28.32 -36.67 34.56
CA ARG A 488 -28.77 -35.71 33.54
C ARG A 488 -28.79 -34.29 34.11
N ILE A 489 -27.77 -33.50 33.83
CA ILE A 489 -27.85 -32.04 33.92
C ILE A 489 -28.31 -31.62 32.53
N GLU A 490 -29.51 -31.05 32.44
CA GLU A 490 -29.98 -30.46 31.18
C GLU A 490 -29.07 -29.28 30.83
N ASN A 491 -28.83 -29.05 29.54
CA ASN A 491 -27.85 -28.06 29.07
C ASN A 491 -28.03 -26.69 29.73
N GLU A 492 -29.25 -26.31 30.09
CA GLU A 492 -29.61 -25.05 30.71
C GLU A 492 -28.97 -24.82 32.09
N ASP A 493 -28.62 -25.88 32.85
CA ASP A 493 -28.11 -25.79 34.23
C ASP A 493 -26.58 -25.89 34.38
N LEU A 494 -25.84 -26.11 33.28
CA LEU A 494 -24.40 -26.36 33.29
C LEU A 494 -23.59 -25.21 33.89
N ALA A 495 -23.89 -23.96 33.54
CA ALA A 495 -23.19 -22.79 34.05
C ALA A 495 -23.49 -22.54 35.53
N ALA A 496 -24.73 -22.79 35.98
CA ALA A 496 -25.11 -22.62 37.38
C ALA A 496 -24.44 -23.68 38.28
N ALA A 497 -24.40 -24.94 37.83
CA ALA A 497 -23.66 -26.00 38.49
C ALA A 497 -22.15 -25.72 38.54
N SER A 498 -21.58 -25.21 37.43
CA SER A 498 -20.16 -24.85 37.36
C SER A 498 -19.81 -23.71 38.31
N LEU A 499 -20.61 -22.64 38.30
CA LEU A 499 -20.42 -21.50 39.19
C LEU A 499 -20.58 -21.90 40.65
N GLY A 500 -21.55 -22.77 40.97
CA GLY A 500 -21.76 -23.27 42.33
C GLY A 500 -20.63 -24.17 42.84
N LEU A 501 -20.05 -25.03 41.99
CA LEU A 501 -18.93 -25.92 42.35
C LEU A 501 -17.60 -25.19 42.46
N LEU A 502 -17.39 -24.15 41.66
CA LEU A 502 -16.20 -23.31 41.69
C LEU A 502 -16.28 -22.21 42.77
N SER A 503 -17.48 -21.96 43.30
CA SER A 503 -17.72 -21.00 44.38
C SER A 503 -16.85 -21.32 45.61
N GLY A 504 -16.10 -20.32 46.07
CA GLY A 504 -15.17 -20.43 47.20
C GLY A 504 -13.72 -20.74 46.82
N SER A 505 -13.46 -21.33 45.64
CA SER A 505 -12.11 -21.61 45.13
C SER A 505 -11.68 -20.67 44.02
N VAL A 506 -12.63 -20.16 43.23
CA VAL A 506 -12.41 -19.21 42.15
C VAL A 506 -13.31 -17.99 42.38
N PRO A 507 -12.80 -16.75 42.29
CA PRO A 507 -13.57 -15.53 42.54
C PRO A 507 -14.48 -15.16 41.35
N ALA A 508 -15.22 -16.13 40.83
CA ALA A 508 -16.19 -15.95 39.75
C ALA A 508 -17.56 -15.58 40.32
N ILE A 509 -18.19 -14.56 39.74
CA ILE A 509 -19.57 -14.12 40.03
C ILE A 509 -20.50 -14.24 38.81
N GLY A 510 -19.95 -14.69 37.68
CA GLY A 510 -20.66 -15.04 36.46
C GLY A 510 -19.99 -16.21 35.74
N CYS A 511 -20.76 -16.98 34.99
CA CYS A 511 -20.27 -18.13 34.23
C CYS A 511 -21.05 -18.24 32.92
N SER A 512 -20.38 -18.58 31.82
CA SER A 512 -21.01 -19.07 30.61
C SER A 512 -20.33 -20.35 30.14
N VAL A 513 -21.14 -21.25 29.59
CA VAL A 513 -20.69 -22.49 29.00
C VAL A 513 -21.17 -22.49 27.56
N SER A 514 -20.24 -22.65 26.63
CA SER A 514 -20.54 -22.70 25.19
C SER A 514 -20.11 -24.05 24.62
N ALA A 515 -20.97 -24.67 23.83
CA ALA A 515 -20.70 -25.92 23.13
C ALA A 515 -20.22 -25.62 21.70
N VAL A 516 -19.43 -26.50 21.11
CA VAL A 516 -19.15 -26.43 19.67
C VAL A 516 -20.44 -26.73 18.90
N ASP A 517 -20.80 -25.85 17.96
CA ASP A 517 -21.99 -26.00 17.13
C ASP A 517 -21.80 -27.07 16.04
N LYS A 518 -22.89 -27.55 15.43
CA LYS A 518 -22.90 -28.60 14.40
C LYS A 518 -22.07 -28.27 13.16
N ASP A 519 -21.83 -26.98 12.91
CA ASP A 519 -21.06 -26.49 11.77
C ASP A 519 -19.53 -26.52 12.04
N GLU A 520 -19.07 -26.97 13.22
CA GLU A 520 -17.67 -27.06 13.70
C GLU A 520 -16.84 -25.75 13.64
N ALA A 521 -17.40 -24.64 13.18
CA ALA A 521 -16.73 -23.36 13.01
C ALA A 521 -17.15 -22.28 14.03
N SER A 522 -18.04 -22.61 14.95
CA SER A 522 -18.56 -21.65 15.95
C SER A 522 -18.93 -22.33 17.27
N LEU A 523 -18.99 -21.51 18.32
CA LEU A 523 -19.48 -21.86 19.63
C LEU A 523 -20.92 -21.36 19.80
N LEU A 524 -21.80 -22.22 20.30
CA LEU A 524 -23.14 -21.85 20.75
C LEU A 524 -23.15 -21.77 22.27
N THR A 525 -23.51 -20.61 22.82
CA THR A 525 -23.70 -20.48 24.27
C THR A 525 -24.92 -21.28 24.71
N VAL A 526 -24.70 -22.35 25.48
CA VAL A 526 -25.76 -23.28 25.91
C VAL A 526 -26.27 -22.98 27.32
N SER A 527 -25.46 -22.34 28.16
CA SER A 527 -25.83 -22.04 29.54
C SER A 527 -25.09 -20.80 30.04
N VAL A 528 -25.77 -20.00 30.85
CA VAL A 528 -25.19 -18.87 31.57
C VAL A 528 -25.69 -18.83 33.01
N ALA A 529 -24.90 -18.27 33.91
CA ALA A 529 -25.25 -18.15 35.32
C ALA A 529 -24.57 -16.95 35.99
N GLY A 530 -25.12 -16.55 37.14
CA GLY A 530 -24.63 -15.41 37.92
C GLY A 530 -25.02 -14.08 37.28
N LEU A 531 -24.08 -13.14 37.19
CA LEU A 531 -24.31 -11.82 36.58
C LEU A 531 -24.21 -11.79 35.05
N VAL A 532 -24.02 -12.94 34.39
CA VAL A 532 -24.06 -13.02 32.92
C VAL A 532 -25.53 -12.92 32.49
N PRO A 533 -25.91 -11.96 31.61
CA PRO A 533 -27.29 -11.81 31.16
C PRO A 533 -27.83 -13.05 30.45
N THR A 534 -29.08 -13.43 30.74
CA THR A 534 -29.74 -14.62 30.15
C THR A 534 -29.93 -14.52 28.64
N GLU A 535 -29.95 -13.31 28.11
CA GLU A 535 -30.01 -12.99 26.68
C GLU A 535 -28.77 -13.49 25.91
N TYR A 536 -27.71 -13.89 26.61
CA TYR A 536 -26.52 -14.47 26.01
C TYR A 536 -26.68 -15.97 25.67
N ILE A 537 -27.73 -16.65 26.19
CA ILE A 537 -28.07 -18.02 25.79
C ILE A 537 -28.49 -18.04 24.32
N GLY A 538 -27.96 -18.97 23.54
CA GLY A 538 -28.23 -19.09 22.10
C GLY A 538 -27.38 -18.19 21.21
N THR A 539 -26.49 -17.36 21.78
CA THR A 539 -25.54 -16.56 20.99
C THR A 539 -24.49 -17.44 20.33
N ARG A 540 -24.18 -17.15 19.06
CA ARG A 540 -23.10 -17.80 18.31
C ARG A 540 -21.84 -16.95 18.34
N THR A 541 -20.69 -17.58 18.61
CA THR A 541 -19.36 -16.97 18.56
C THR A 541 -18.47 -17.77 17.63
N ASP A 542 -18.08 -17.20 16.50
CA ASP A 542 -17.18 -17.86 15.55
C ASP A 542 -15.80 -18.13 16.18
N PHE A 543 -15.14 -19.20 15.74
CA PHE A 543 -13.77 -19.49 16.17
C PHE A 543 -12.83 -18.35 15.78
N GLY A 544 -11.92 -18.00 16.70
CA GLY A 544 -11.01 -16.85 16.57
C GLY A 544 -11.64 -15.48 16.87
N ARG A 545 -12.97 -15.41 17.03
CA ARG A 545 -13.67 -14.17 17.45
C ARG A 545 -13.92 -14.19 18.95
N ARG A 546 -13.86 -13.00 19.58
CA ARG A 546 -14.02 -12.82 21.05
C ARG A 546 -13.01 -13.66 21.84
N ILE A 547 -13.13 -13.67 23.16
CA ILE A 547 -12.21 -14.43 24.01
C ILE A 547 -12.52 -15.92 23.91
N SER A 548 -13.78 -16.32 24.04
CA SER A 548 -14.21 -17.71 23.98
C SER A 548 -13.92 -18.35 22.63
N GLY A 549 -14.17 -17.65 21.51
CA GLY A 549 -13.82 -18.18 20.17
C GLY A 549 -12.32 -18.24 19.94
N TRP A 550 -11.52 -17.31 20.50
CA TRP A 550 -10.05 -17.44 20.46
C TRP A 550 -9.55 -18.66 21.26
N VAL A 551 -10.11 -18.90 22.45
CA VAL A 551 -9.79 -20.08 23.27
C VAL A 551 -10.14 -21.36 22.52
N ALA A 552 -11.30 -21.41 21.85
CA ALA A 552 -11.69 -22.54 21.00
C ALA A 552 -10.70 -22.79 19.85
N ALA A 553 -10.32 -21.74 19.12
CA ALA A 553 -9.41 -21.88 17.99
C ALA A 553 -7.99 -22.31 18.39
N ASN A 554 -7.49 -21.84 19.55
CA ASN A 554 -6.10 -22.05 19.96
C ASN A 554 -5.92 -23.17 20.99
N LYS A 555 -7.01 -23.64 21.63
CA LYS A 555 -6.98 -24.61 22.73
C LYS A 555 -6.06 -24.18 23.89
N VAL A 556 -6.02 -22.87 24.16
CA VAL A 556 -5.22 -22.26 25.23
C VAL A 556 -6.13 -21.41 26.08
N THR A 557 -5.98 -21.51 27.40
CA THR A 557 -6.74 -20.73 28.39
C THR A 557 -6.41 -19.24 28.32
N ALA A 558 -7.44 -18.41 28.27
CA ALA A 558 -7.31 -16.95 28.36
C ALA A 558 -7.52 -16.49 29.81
N LEU A 559 -6.55 -15.78 30.38
CA LEU A 559 -6.56 -15.32 31.78
C LEU A 559 -6.71 -13.80 31.88
N ASN A 560 -7.68 -13.35 32.67
CA ASN A 560 -7.96 -11.94 32.97
C ASN A 560 -8.19 -11.06 31.72
N SER A 561 -8.73 -11.64 30.65
CA SER A 561 -9.19 -10.85 29.51
C SER A 561 -10.37 -9.97 29.96
N PRO A 562 -10.52 -8.73 29.46
CA PRO A 562 -11.68 -7.91 29.81
C PRO A 562 -12.99 -8.62 29.46
N ALA A 563 -13.95 -8.67 30.39
CA ALA A 563 -15.21 -9.38 30.21
C ALA A 563 -16.02 -8.86 29.01
N ALA A 564 -15.91 -7.56 28.72
CA ALA A 564 -16.53 -6.92 27.55
C ALA A 564 -15.98 -7.38 26.19
N LEU A 565 -14.85 -8.10 26.16
CA LEU A 565 -14.32 -8.70 24.93
C LEU A 565 -14.96 -10.06 24.64
N ASP A 566 -15.68 -10.62 25.61
CA ASP A 566 -16.38 -11.88 25.46
C ASP A 566 -17.90 -11.69 25.47
N LEU A 567 -18.41 -10.83 26.36
CA LEU A 567 -19.83 -10.49 26.46
C LEU A 567 -20.12 -9.23 25.63
N ASP A 568 -21.07 -9.34 24.69
CA ASP A 568 -21.36 -8.33 23.67
C ASP A 568 -21.79 -6.96 24.23
N ARG A 569 -21.52 -5.87 23.47
CA ARG A 569 -21.86 -4.49 23.87
C ARG A 569 -23.35 -4.19 23.83
N ASP A 570 -24.14 -4.90 23.03
CA ASP A 570 -25.57 -4.63 22.86
C ASP A 570 -26.41 -5.16 24.04
N VAL A 571 -25.92 -6.17 24.75
CA VAL A 571 -26.57 -6.76 25.94
C VAL A 571 -25.98 -6.20 27.25
N GLY A 572 -24.72 -5.75 27.21
CA GLY A 572 -24.01 -5.20 28.36
C GLY A 572 -23.38 -6.27 29.25
N THR A 573 -22.39 -5.89 30.07
CA THR A 573 -21.59 -6.85 30.87
C THR A 573 -22.14 -7.13 32.27
N GLY A 574 -23.27 -6.52 32.67
CA GLY A 574 -23.86 -6.73 34.00
C GLY A 574 -22.96 -6.35 35.18
N GLY A 575 -21.93 -5.50 34.97
CA GLY A 575 -20.92 -5.16 35.98
C GLY A 575 -19.71 -6.10 36.04
N LEU A 576 -19.60 -7.05 35.10
CA LEU A 576 -18.43 -7.92 34.94
C LEU A 576 -17.29 -7.17 34.24
N VAL A 577 -16.05 -7.39 34.72
CA VAL A 577 -14.85 -6.63 34.33
C VAL A 577 -13.77 -7.53 33.74
N SER A 578 -13.50 -8.71 34.30
CA SER A 578 -12.51 -9.66 33.77
C SER A 578 -13.09 -11.06 33.58
N SER A 579 -12.52 -11.83 32.66
CA SER A 579 -12.86 -13.21 32.35
C SER A 579 -11.66 -14.16 32.45
N LEU A 580 -11.95 -15.42 32.72
CA LEU A 580 -11.06 -16.58 32.64
C LEU A 580 -11.78 -17.62 31.78
N ALA A 581 -11.28 -17.90 30.57
CA ALA A 581 -11.91 -18.80 29.62
C ALA A 581 -11.00 -20.00 29.32
N CYS A 582 -11.49 -21.21 29.60
CA CYS A 582 -10.78 -22.47 29.46
C CYS A 582 -11.42 -23.37 28.39
N PRO A 583 -10.65 -24.07 27.55
CA PRO A 583 -11.20 -25.05 26.64
C PRO A 583 -11.74 -26.26 27.42
N ILE A 584 -12.85 -26.82 26.95
CA ILE A 584 -13.42 -28.09 27.40
C ILE A 584 -13.08 -29.11 26.32
N GLU A 585 -12.24 -30.09 26.66
CA GLU A 585 -11.76 -31.09 25.70
C GLU A 585 -12.14 -32.50 26.15
N SER A 586 -12.70 -33.28 25.22
CA SER A 586 -12.96 -34.71 25.38
C SER A 586 -12.16 -35.49 24.33
N ASN A 587 -11.36 -36.47 24.75
CA ASN A 587 -10.52 -37.29 23.87
C ASN A 587 -9.63 -36.49 22.88
N GLY A 588 -9.16 -35.31 23.29
CA GLY A 588 -8.31 -34.41 22.46
C GLY A 588 -9.07 -33.57 21.43
N GLN A 589 -10.40 -33.69 21.39
CA GLN A 589 -11.26 -32.81 20.60
C GLN A 589 -11.91 -31.76 21.49
N LEU A 590 -12.02 -30.54 20.96
CA LEU A 590 -12.71 -29.44 21.63
C LEU A 590 -14.21 -29.72 21.58
N VAL A 591 -14.88 -29.76 22.73
CA VAL A 591 -16.33 -29.91 22.83
C VAL A 591 -17.02 -28.62 23.29
N GLY A 592 -16.27 -27.68 23.86
CA GLY A 592 -16.80 -26.38 24.27
C GLY A 592 -15.77 -25.48 24.93
N VAL A 593 -16.25 -24.36 25.48
CA VAL A 593 -15.46 -23.41 26.26
C VAL A 593 -16.23 -23.05 27.54
N LEU A 594 -15.51 -23.05 28.67
CA LEU A 594 -15.99 -22.57 29.95
C LEU A 594 -15.43 -21.17 30.19
N ALA A 595 -16.27 -20.15 30.28
CA ALA A 595 -15.86 -18.79 30.61
C ALA A 595 -16.41 -18.36 31.98
N LEU A 596 -15.50 -17.94 32.87
CA LEU A 596 -15.78 -17.47 34.22
C LEU A 596 -15.54 -15.97 34.29
N PHE A 597 -16.40 -15.23 34.98
CA PHE A 597 -16.37 -13.77 35.01
C PHE A 597 -16.33 -13.22 36.43
N ALA A 598 -15.63 -12.10 36.61
CA ALA A 598 -15.49 -11.40 37.89
C ALA A 598 -15.77 -9.90 37.75
N GLY A 599 -16.24 -9.26 38.82
CA GLY A 599 -16.56 -7.82 38.87
C GLY A 599 -15.36 -6.89 39.12
N GLN A 600 -14.14 -7.44 39.26
CA GLN A 600 -12.91 -6.67 39.45
C GLN A 600 -11.93 -6.98 38.32
N ALA A 601 -11.09 -6.01 37.95
CA ALA A 601 -10.01 -6.26 37.00
C ALA A 601 -8.93 -7.15 37.63
N ASN A 602 -8.40 -8.11 36.86
CA ASN A 602 -7.36 -9.05 37.29
C ASN A 602 -7.75 -9.93 38.49
N ALA A 603 -9.02 -10.35 38.59
CA ALA A 603 -9.49 -11.16 39.71
C ALA A 603 -8.91 -12.60 39.74
N PHE A 604 -8.46 -13.12 38.60
CA PHE A 604 -8.03 -14.52 38.49
C PHE A 604 -6.50 -14.65 38.62
N SER A 605 -6.03 -15.53 39.51
CA SER A 605 -4.61 -15.86 39.65
C SER A 605 -4.24 -17.06 38.78
N SER A 606 -2.95 -17.36 38.65
CA SER A 606 -2.49 -18.60 38.00
C SER A 606 -2.97 -19.87 38.73
N GLU A 607 -3.22 -19.80 40.04
CA GLU A 607 -3.82 -20.90 40.80
C GLU A 607 -5.29 -21.10 40.41
N HIS A 608 -6.05 -20.00 40.24
CA HIS A 608 -7.42 -20.05 39.74
C HIS A 608 -7.48 -20.62 38.31
N GLN A 609 -6.52 -20.26 37.45
CA GLN A 609 -6.39 -20.82 36.11
C GLN A 609 -6.22 -22.35 36.15
N ALA A 610 -5.24 -22.83 36.92
CA ALA A 610 -4.97 -24.27 37.03
C ALA A 610 -6.18 -25.03 37.59
N TYR A 611 -6.95 -24.42 38.49
CA TYR A 611 -8.17 -25.01 39.03
C TYR A 611 -9.29 -25.08 37.98
N ALA A 612 -9.49 -24.00 37.21
CA ALA A 612 -10.48 -23.93 36.15
C ALA A 612 -10.18 -24.88 34.98
N GLU A 613 -8.91 -25.07 34.60
CA GLU A 613 -8.49 -26.03 33.57
C GLU A 613 -8.78 -27.49 33.99
N ARG A 614 -8.51 -27.84 35.25
CA ARG A 614 -8.85 -29.17 35.77
C ARG A 614 -10.36 -29.39 35.82
N PHE A 615 -11.09 -28.34 36.16
CA PHE A 615 -12.55 -28.38 36.18
C PHE A 615 -13.13 -28.50 34.77
N SER A 616 -12.60 -27.78 33.77
CA SER A 616 -13.07 -27.88 32.39
C SER A 616 -12.84 -29.29 31.81
N GLN A 617 -11.72 -29.94 32.14
CA GLN A 617 -11.49 -31.35 31.80
C GLN A 617 -12.51 -32.30 32.45
N ALA A 618 -12.89 -32.05 33.71
CA ALA A 618 -13.91 -32.84 34.38
C ALA A 618 -15.32 -32.61 33.79
N LEU A 619 -15.60 -31.38 33.35
CA LEU A 619 -16.86 -30.99 32.71
C LEU A 619 -17.05 -31.67 31.34
N ALA A 620 -15.97 -32.01 30.64
CA ALA A 620 -16.01 -32.66 29.33
C ALA A 620 -16.80 -33.99 29.33
N VAL A 621 -16.82 -34.71 30.46
CA VAL A 621 -17.58 -35.96 30.63
C VAL A 621 -19.10 -35.74 30.54
N SER A 622 -19.59 -34.53 30.84
CA SER A 622 -21.02 -34.20 30.77
C SER A 622 -21.50 -33.82 29.37
N PHE A 623 -20.58 -33.50 28.45
CA PHE A 623 -20.92 -33.19 27.06
C PHE A 623 -21.15 -34.45 26.20
N ASP A 624 -20.67 -35.61 26.65
CA ASP A 624 -20.64 -36.85 25.86
C ASP A 624 -21.98 -37.63 25.83
N VAL A 625 -23.08 -37.05 26.33
CA VAL A 625 -24.37 -37.76 26.52
C VAL A 625 -25.61 -37.12 25.84
N GLN A 626 -25.55 -35.90 25.29
CA GLN A 626 -26.72 -35.32 24.59
C GLN A 626 -26.35 -34.42 23.41
N THR A 627 -26.17 -35.02 22.23
CA THR A 627 -26.36 -34.32 20.94
C THR A 627 -27.62 -34.83 20.24
N THR A 628 -28.74 -34.83 20.94
CA THR A 628 -30.09 -35.00 20.35
C THR A 628 -31.14 -34.38 21.28
N THR A 629 -31.24 -33.06 21.28
CA THR A 629 -32.46 -32.38 21.72
C THR A 629 -32.75 -31.20 20.79
N THR A 630 -33.88 -31.34 20.11
CA THR A 630 -34.68 -30.30 19.47
C THR A 630 -34.98 -29.21 20.50
N VAL A 631 -34.35 -28.03 20.35
CA VAL A 631 -34.81 -26.81 21.02
C VAL A 631 -35.93 -26.24 20.17
N GLU A 632 -37.14 -26.20 20.73
CA GLU A 632 -38.28 -25.49 20.19
C GLU A 632 -37.95 -23.99 20.05
N SER A 633 -38.12 -23.45 18.84
CA SER A 633 -37.95 -22.03 18.57
C SER A 633 -39.04 -21.20 19.30
N PRO A 634 -38.68 -20.18 20.11
CA PRO A 634 -39.66 -19.22 20.62
C PRO A 634 -40.04 -18.19 19.51
N PRO A 635 -41.11 -17.39 19.70
CA PRO A 635 -42.07 -17.06 18.67
C PRO A 635 -41.59 -16.03 17.64
N TYR A 636 -42.07 -16.21 16.41
CA TYR A 636 -41.91 -15.31 15.27
C TYR A 636 -42.18 -13.83 15.62
N ALA A 637 -41.14 -13.00 15.55
CA ALA A 637 -41.25 -11.55 15.51
C ALA A 637 -40.52 -11.02 14.25
N PRO A 638 -41.10 -10.06 13.51
CA PRO A 638 -40.66 -9.67 12.17
C PRO A 638 -39.48 -8.67 12.21
N ALA A 639 -38.43 -8.95 12.99
CA ALA A 639 -37.27 -8.04 13.10
C ALA A 639 -36.39 -8.00 11.85
N GLY A 640 -36.46 -9.05 11.00
CA GLY A 640 -35.68 -9.11 9.77
C GLY A 640 -36.31 -8.37 8.58
N LEU A 641 -37.63 -8.22 8.53
CA LEU A 641 -38.32 -7.73 7.32
C LEU A 641 -38.05 -6.23 7.09
N ASP A 642 -38.11 -5.40 8.13
CA ASP A 642 -37.83 -3.97 8.03
C ASP A 642 -36.37 -3.68 7.66
N GLN A 643 -35.44 -4.48 8.19
CA GLN A 643 -34.01 -4.36 7.87
C GLN A 643 -33.74 -4.76 6.42
N LEU A 644 -34.36 -5.84 5.95
CA LEU A 644 -34.22 -6.35 4.57
C LEU A 644 -34.89 -5.39 3.56
N LEU A 645 -36.04 -4.81 3.91
CA LEU A 645 -36.71 -3.75 3.14
C LEU A 645 -35.86 -2.49 3.02
N SER A 646 -35.26 -2.03 4.12
CA SER A 646 -34.36 -0.87 4.12
C SER A 646 -33.10 -1.09 3.27
N GLN A 647 -32.54 -2.32 3.29
CA GLN A 647 -31.40 -2.70 2.46
C GLN A 647 -31.77 -2.80 0.98
N ALA A 648 -32.96 -3.30 0.67
CA ALA A 648 -33.44 -3.45 -0.71
C ALA A 648 -33.73 -2.11 -1.40
N GLU A 649 -34.32 -1.14 -0.68
CA GLU A 649 -34.60 0.19 -1.22
C GLU A 649 -33.32 1.01 -1.49
N GLY A 650 -32.29 0.82 -0.68
CA GLY A 650 -30.99 1.50 -0.79
C GLY A 650 -30.06 0.95 -1.90
N THR A 651 -30.26 -0.28 -2.36
CA THR A 651 -29.30 -0.97 -3.24
C THR A 651 -29.74 -0.97 -4.70
N LEU A 652 -29.05 -0.17 -5.55
CA LEU A 652 -29.35 -0.04 -7.00
C LEU A 652 -29.29 -1.38 -7.76
N GLY A 653 -28.44 -2.31 -7.32
CA GLY A 653 -28.18 -3.57 -8.02
C GLY A 653 -29.19 -4.69 -7.80
N TRP A 654 -30.29 -4.47 -7.06
CA TRP A 654 -31.28 -5.50 -6.72
C TRP A 654 -32.57 -5.43 -7.53
N TRP A 655 -32.77 -4.34 -8.28
CA TRP A 655 -33.99 -4.06 -9.04
C TRP A 655 -33.95 -4.66 -10.45
N PRO A 656 -35.08 -5.06 -11.05
CA PRO A 656 -36.43 -5.18 -10.46
C PRO A 656 -36.53 -6.29 -9.41
N VAL A 657 -37.50 -6.22 -8.48
CA VAL A 657 -37.68 -7.23 -7.42
C VAL A 657 -39.02 -7.94 -7.57
N GLY A 658 -39.00 -9.27 -7.57
CA GLY A 658 -40.19 -10.12 -7.52
C GLY A 658 -40.55 -10.50 -6.08
N VAL A 659 -41.84 -10.51 -5.77
CA VAL A 659 -42.39 -10.91 -4.48
C VAL A 659 -43.35 -12.06 -4.71
N ILE A 660 -43.16 -13.18 -4.00
CA ILE A 660 -44.10 -14.31 -4.02
C ILE A 660 -44.46 -14.66 -2.58
N VAL A 661 -45.76 -14.75 -2.29
CA VAL A 661 -46.30 -15.21 -1.01
C VAL A 661 -46.98 -16.55 -1.21
N THR A 662 -46.58 -17.55 -0.45
CA THR A 662 -47.20 -18.88 -0.45
C THR A 662 -47.85 -19.14 0.90
N ARG A 663 -49.15 -19.46 0.91
CA ARG A 663 -49.91 -19.77 2.14
C ARG A 663 -50.54 -21.15 2.03
N PHE A 664 -50.37 -21.98 3.06
CA PHE A 664 -50.83 -23.36 3.12
C PHE A 664 -52.13 -23.49 3.92
N GLU A 665 -53.10 -24.25 3.41
CA GLU A 665 -54.33 -24.58 4.14
C GLU A 665 -54.04 -25.65 5.21
N GLY A 666 -54.03 -25.24 6.48
CA GLY A 666 -53.81 -26.11 7.65
C GLY A 666 -52.53 -25.82 8.42
N THR A 667 -52.37 -26.42 9.60
CA THR A 667 -51.13 -26.33 10.39
C THR A 667 -50.06 -27.26 9.82
N LEU A 668 -48.94 -26.69 9.39
CA LEU A 668 -47.78 -27.45 8.92
C LEU A 668 -47.16 -28.23 10.09
N ASP A 669 -47.08 -29.55 9.97
CA ASP A 669 -46.42 -30.42 10.96
C ASP A 669 -44.89 -30.34 10.80
N PRO A 670 -44.14 -29.95 11.85
CA PRO A 670 -42.68 -29.83 11.83
C PRO A 670 -41.94 -31.16 11.53
N SER A 671 -42.59 -32.30 11.79
CA SER A 671 -41.97 -33.63 11.70
C SER A 671 -42.07 -34.29 10.32
N GLY A 672 -42.79 -33.69 9.37
CA GLY A 672 -42.98 -34.25 8.03
C GLY A 672 -43.16 -33.21 6.92
N ASN A 673 -44.40 -32.74 6.73
CA ASN A 673 -44.78 -31.93 5.57
C ASN A 673 -44.03 -30.59 5.49
N GLU A 674 -43.66 -29.99 6.62
CA GLU A 674 -42.93 -28.71 6.64
C GLU A 674 -41.54 -28.81 6.00
N GLN A 675 -40.78 -29.88 6.26
CA GLN A 675 -39.44 -30.05 5.69
C GLN A 675 -39.46 -30.30 4.17
N GLN A 676 -40.52 -30.97 3.68
CA GLN A 676 -40.72 -31.18 2.25
C GLN A 676 -41.11 -29.87 1.56
N ILE A 677 -42.03 -29.11 2.15
CA ILE A 677 -42.45 -27.80 1.64
C ILE A 677 -41.29 -26.81 1.64
N PHE A 678 -40.50 -26.76 2.71
CA PHE A 678 -39.33 -25.88 2.78
C PHE A 678 -38.28 -26.24 1.72
N ARG A 679 -38.08 -27.53 1.43
CA ARG A 679 -37.20 -27.98 0.33
C ARG A 679 -37.69 -27.53 -1.04
N ILE A 680 -38.99 -27.62 -1.31
CA ILE A 680 -39.60 -27.14 -2.56
C ILE A 680 -39.41 -25.63 -2.69
N LEU A 681 -39.77 -24.87 -1.64
CA LEU A 681 -39.64 -23.40 -1.64
C LEU A 681 -38.17 -22.94 -1.78
N ARG A 682 -37.23 -23.61 -1.10
CA ARG A 682 -35.81 -23.28 -1.20
C ARG A 682 -35.20 -23.68 -2.54
N GLY A 683 -35.68 -24.76 -3.16
CA GLY A 683 -35.27 -25.19 -4.49
C GLY A 683 -35.74 -24.26 -5.61
N ALA A 684 -36.84 -23.52 -5.37
CA ALA A 684 -37.39 -22.59 -6.35
C ALA A 684 -36.67 -21.23 -6.43
N VAL A 685 -35.77 -20.92 -5.48
CA VAL A 685 -35.09 -19.63 -5.36
C VAL A 685 -33.57 -19.76 -5.54
N ARG A 686 -32.90 -18.71 -6.02
CA ARG A 686 -31.43 -18.69 -6.18
C ARG A 686 -30.75 -18.48 -4.82
N ALA A 687 -29.44 -18.72 -4.76
CA ALA A 687 -28.66 -18.50 -3.52
C ALA A 687 -28.69 -17.04 -3.04
N GLU A 688 -28.85 -16.09 -3.97
CA GLU A 688 -28.96 -14.64 -3.73
C GLU A 688 -30.38 -14.17 -3.36
N ASP A 689 -31.40 -15.02 -3.55
CA ASP A 689 -32.80 -14.71 -3.23
C ASP A 689 -33.12 -15.03 -1.75
N SER A 690 -34.07 -14.29 -1.19
CA SER A 690 -34.44 -14.44 0.22
C SER A 690 -35.74 -15.23 0.37
N LEU A 691 -35.74 -16.21 1.28
CA LEU A 691 -36.92 -16.97 1.70
C LEU A 691 -37.15 -16.71 3.19
N LEU A 692 -38.29 -16.13 3.53
CA LEU A 692 -38.68 -15.81 4.90
C LEU A 692 -39.99 -16.51 5.23
N ARG A 693 -40.13 -17.00 6.46
CA ARG A 693 -41.43 -17.43 6.97
C ARG A 693 -42.09 -16.25 7.67
N ILE A 694 -43.28 -15.89 7.21
CA ILE A 694 -44.02 -14.72 7.70
C ILE A 694 -45.12 -15.11 8.68
N ASP A 695 -45.68 -16.32 8.56
CA ASP A 695 -46.67 -16.89 9.47
C ASP A 695 -46.45 -18.41 9.63
N PRO A 696 -47.06 -19.07 10.64
CA PRO A 696 -46.99 -20.52 10.81
C PRO A 696 -47.38 -21.33 9.55
N GLY A 697 -48.22 -20.77 8.68
CA GLY A 697 -48.62 -21.37 7.41
C GLY A 697 -48.28 -20.55 6.17
N ALA A 698 -47.41 -19.52 6.25
CA ALA A 698 -47.08 -18.70 5.08
C ALA A 698 -45.61 -18.31 4.97
N PHE A 699 -45.12 -18.29 3.73
CA PHE A 699 -43.75 -17.94 3.36
C PHE A 699 -43.74 -16.80 2.34
N LEU A 700 -42.72 -15.97 2.43
CA LEU A 700 -42.41 -14.85 1.55
C LEU A 700 -41.09 -15.13 0.83
N LEU A 701 -41.11 -15.06 -0.48
CA LEU A 701 -39.93 -15.15 -1.34
C LEU A 701 -39.69 -13.77 -1.96
N LEU A 702 -38.46 -13.28 -1.83
CA LEU A 702 -37.98 -12.07 -2.49
C LEU A 702 -36.97 -12.48 -3.56
N LEU A 703 -37.37 -12.32 -4.82
CA LEU A 703 -36.57 -12.64 -5.99
C LEU A 703 -35.85 -11.38 -6.46
N LEU A 704 -34.52 -11.35 -6.30
CA LEU A 704 -33.73 -10.20 -6.71
C LEU A 704 -33.57 -10.20 -8.24
N ARG A 705 -33.49 -9.01 -8.84
CA ARG A 705 -33.33 -8.83 -10.31
C ARG A 705 -34.36 -9.60 -11.14
N SER A 706 -35.58 -9.71 -10.62
CA SER A 706 -36.68 -10.46 -11.24
C SER A 706 -37.81 -9.51 -11.63
N ASN A 707 -38.18 -9.55 -12.91
CA ASN A 707 -39.28 -8.79 -13.51
C ASN A 707 -40.59 -9.60 -13.51
N ASP A 708 -41.67 -9.05 -14.07
CA ASP A 708 -42.98 -9.73 -14.13
C ASP A 708 -42.92 -11.13 -14.75
N ASP A 709 -42.21 -11.28 -15.88
CA ASP A 709 -42.14 -12.56 -16.59
C ASP A 709 -41.42 -13.64 -15.77
N THR A 710 -40.27 -13.30 -15.19
CA THR A 710 -39.48 -14.22 -14.35
C THR A 710 -40.17 -14.54 -13.02
N THR A 711 -40.82 -13.56 -12.41
CA THR A 711 -41.58 -13.76 -11.16
C THR A 711 -42.79 -14.67 -11.40
N ARG A 712 -43.50 -14.46 -12.52
CA ARG A 712 -44.62 -15.30 -12.95
C ARG A 712 -44.19 -16.73 -13.24
N GLU A 713 -43.05 -16.93 -13.89
CA GLU A 713 -42.51 -18.25 -14.21
C GLU A 713 -42.16 -19.04 -12.93
N VAL A 714 -41.52 -18.39 -11.96
CA VAL A 714 -41.19 -19.01 -10.66
C VAL A 714 -42.47 -19.32 -9.87
N ALA A 715 -43.46 -18.43 -9.88
CA ALA A 715 -44.75 -18.66 -9.22
C ALA A 715 -45.53 -19.83 -9.87
N ALA A 716 -45.54 -19.93 -11.20
CA ALA A 716 -46.20 -21.02 -11.93
C ALA A 716 -45.54 -22.37 -11.65
N ARG A 717 -44.19 -22.42 -11.64
CA ARG A 717 -43.44 -23.63 -11.28
C ARG A 717 -43.72 -24.06 -9.84
N LEU A 718 -43.73 -23.12 -8.90
CA LEU A 718 -44.08 -23.38 -7.51
C LEU A 718 -45.50 -23.92 -7.38
N GLN A 719 -46.44 -23.42 -8.17
CA GLN A 719 -47.83 -23.88 -8.16
C GLN A 719 -47.94 -25.33 -8.66
N GLU A 720 -47.16 -25.71 -9.68
CA GLU A 720 -47.11 -27.08 -10.20
C GLU A 720 -46.43 -28.05 -9.21
N GLU A 721 -45.28 -27.65 -8.65
CA GLU A 721 -44.54 -28.47 -7.68
C GLU A 721 -45.33 -28.65 -6.37
N LEU A 722 -46.02 -27.62 -5.90
CA LEU A 722 -46.86 -27.71 -4.70
C LEU A 722 -48.19 -28.42 -4.96
N ALA A 723 -48.72 -28.40 -6.20
CA ALA A 723 -49.89 -29.22 -6.57
C ALA A 723 -49.59 -30.73 -6.54
N SER A 724 -48.32 -31.12 -6.66
CA SER A 724 -47.87 -32.51 -6.48
C SER A 724 -47.74 -32.92 -5.01
N SER A 725 -47.85 -31.97 -4.07
CA SER A 725 -47.87 -32.22 -2.63
C SER A 725 -49.31 -32.41 -2.13
N GLU A 726 -49.51 -33.20 -1.06
CA GLU A 726 -50.84 -33.40 -0.45
C GLU A 726 -51.41 -32.14 0.24
N THR A 727 -50.69 -31.02 0.20
CA THR A 727 -51.04 -29.78 0.92
C THR A 727 -51.50 -28.70 -0.07
N ARG A 728 -52.72 -28.17 0.11
CA ARG A 728 -53.22 -27.06 -0.71
C ARG A 728 -52.50 -25.77 -0.35
N ALA A 729 -51.90 -25.14 -1.35
CA ALA A 729 -51.23 -23.85 -1.22
C ALA A 729 -51.86 -22.81 -2.15
N VAL A 730 -52.07 -21.59 -1.63
CA VAL A 730 -52.42 -20.40 -2.40
C VAL A 730 -51.13 -19.61 -2.63
N ILE A 731 -50.86 -19.27 -3.89
CA ILE A 731 -49.66 -18.52 -4.30
C ILE A 731 -50.11 -17.20 -4.91
N GLU A 732 -49.64 -16.09 -4.34
CA GLU A 732 -49.81 -14.76 -4.91
C GLU A 732 -48.44 -14.15 -5.21
N TRP A 733 -48.35 -13.37 -6.28
CA TRP A 733 -47.08 -12.76 -6.68
C TRP A 733 -47.28 -11.35 -7.24
N ALA A 734 -46.24 -10.53 -7.13
CA ALA A 734 -46.14 -9.21 -7.70
C ALA A 734 -44.67 -8.91 -8.07
N SER A 735 -44.42 -8.00 -8.99
CA SER A 735 -43.06 -7.44 -9.19
C SER A 735 -43.05 -5.94 -9.02
N VAL A 736 -41.89 -5.40 -8.62
CA VAL A 736 -41.69 -3.96 -8.39
C VAL A 736 -40.48 -3.50 -9.21
N GLY A 737 -40.73 -2.62 -10.19
CA GLY A 737 -39.71 -1.97 -11.02
C GLY A 737 -39.39 -0.55 -10.53
N ARG A 738 -38.16 -0.07 -10.76
CA ARG A 738 -37.70 1.26 -10.32
C ARG A 738 -37.69 2.33 -11.44
N GLU A 739 -38.09 2.01 -12.67
CA GLU A 739 -38.11 3.00 -13.77
C GLU A 739 -39.45 3.77 -13.85
N PRO A 740 -39.44 5.12 -13.95
CA PRO A 740 -40.63 5.90 -14.18
C PRO A 740 -41.04 5.80 -15.66
N GLY A 741 -42.11 5.05 -15.97
CA GLY A 741 -42.74 5.07 -17.29
C GLY A 741 -43.05 3.72 -17.95
N SER A 742 -42.86 2.58 -17.29
CA SER A 742 -43.44 1.31 -17.77
C SER A 742 -44.88 1.17 -17.26
N ASP A 743 -45.79 0.78 -18.16
CA ASP A 743 -47.26 0.75 -18.00
C ASP A 743 -47.81 -0.23 -16.93
N ASN A 744 -47.02 -0.62 -15.93
CA ASN A 744 -47.41 -1.60 -14.91
C ASN A 744 -47.05 -1.16 -13.47
N GLN A 745 -47.22 0.13 -13.15
CA GLN A 745 -47.12 0.61 -11.76
C GLN A 745 -48.36 0.19 -10.94
N ALA A 746 -48.38 -1.05 -10.46
CA ALA A 746 -49.38 -1.49 -9.49
C ALA A 746 -49.03 -1.14 -8.04
N PHE A 747 -47.75 -0.86 -7.70
CA PHE A 747 -47.31 -0.62 -6.32
C PHE A 747 -46.30 0.53 -6.19
N SER A 748 -46.51 1.42 -5.21
CA SER A 748 -45.69 2.61 -4.94
C SER A 748 -44.40 2.35 -4.16
N SER A 749 -44.29 1.20 -3.49
CA SER A 749 -43.12 0.77 -2.73
C SER A 749 -43.07 -0.75 -2.61
N LEU A 750 -41.89 -1.31 -2.30
CA LEU A 750 -41.72 -2.75 -2.05
C LEU A 750 -42.55 -3.18 -0.83
N ALA A 751 -42.66 -2.32 0.18
CA ALA A 751 -43.51 -2.55 1.35
C ALA A 751 -45.01 -2.63 0.99
N ASP A 752 -45.48 -1.84 0.02
CA ASP A 752 -46.88 -1.88 -0.42
C ASP A 752 -47.17 -3.13 -1.25
N ALA A 753 -46.24 -3.56 -2.11
CA ALA A 753 -46.35 -4.82 -2.84
C ALA A 753 -46.44 -6.02 -1.87
N ILE A 754 -45.54 -6.10 -0.88
CA ILE A 754 -45.58 -7.18 0.13
C ILE A 754 -46.89 -7.15 0.92
N ARG A 755 -47.35 -5.97 1.36
CA ARG A 755 -48.61 -5.84 2.11
C ARG A 755 -49.82 -6.24 1.30
N GLN A 756 -49.90 -5.85 0.04
CA GLN A 756 -51.07 -6.10 -0.79
C GLN A 756 -51.10 -7.54 -1.35
N THR A 757 -49.95 -8.13 -1.67
CA THR A 757 -49.80 -9.56 -1.99
C THR A 757 -50.00 -10.46 -0.75
N ALA A 758 -49.74 -9.96 0.46
CA ALA A 758 -50.10 -10.68 1.68
C ALA A 758 -51.61 -10.56 2.03
N GLN A 759 -52.28 -9.49 1.61
CA GLN A 759 -53.71 -9.23 1.87
C GLN A 759 -54.67 -9.83 0.84
N GLY A 760 -54.27 -10.00 -0.43
CA GLY A 760 -55.10 -10.66 -1.46
C GLY A 760 -55.47 -12.10 -1.08
N ALA A 761 -54.57 -12.77 -0.35
CA ALA A 761 -54.70 -14.14 0.13
C ALA A 761 -55.75 -14.33 1.26
N ASP A 762 -56.36 -13.26 1.79
CA ASP A 762 -57.38 -13.32 2.87
C ASP A 762 -58.84 -13.38 2.37
N GLY A 763 -59.08 -13.55 1.06
CA GLY A 763 -60.37 -14.00 0.54
C GLY A 763 -61.55 -13.02 0.68
N ARG A 764 -61.32 -11.73 0.96
CA ARG A 764 -62.36 -10.69 0.87
C ARG A 764 -61.84 -9.47 0.09
N THR A 765 -62.50 -9.19 -1.05
CA THR A 765 -62.29 -8.12 -2.06
C THR A 765 -61.07 -8.34 -2.99
N ARG A 766 -61.15 -8.35 -4.34
CA ARG A 766 -62.09 -7.77 -5.32
C ARG A 766 -62.08 -8.61 -6.62
N ARG A 767 -63.26 -8.98 -7.14
CA ARG A 767 -63.49 -9.19 -8.59
C ARG A 767 -63.32 -7.83 -9.28
N THR A 768 -62.45 -7.74 -10.28
CA THR A 768 -62.64 -6.84 -11.44
C THR A 768 -61.79 -7.33 -12.62
N THR A 769 -62.48 -7.72 -13.69
CA THR A 769 -62.15 -7.56 -15.13
C THR A 769 -60.97 -6.61 -15.40
N HIS A 770 -59.95 -6.95 -16.19
CA HIS A 770 -59.98 -7.32 -17.60
C HIS A 770 -58.71 -8.06 -18.02
#